data_AF-A0A956GQ44-F1
#
_entry.id   AF-A0A956GQ44-F1
#
_cell.length_a   1.000
_cell.length_b   1.000
_cell.length_c   1.000
_cell.angle_alpha   90.00
_cell.angle_beta   90.00
_cell.angle_gamma   90.00
#
_symmetry.space_group_name_H-M   'P 1'
#
loop_
_entity.id
_entity.type
_entity.pdbx_description
1 polymer ?
#
loop_
_entity_poly.entity_id
_entity_poly.type
_entity_poly.pdbx_seq_one_letter_code
_entity_poly.pdbx_strand_id
1 'polypeptide(L)'
;MPSRHASSRALRRAVVLAALIALGGGVIRDARSASVANFMTAKSLPDATVAVLDPESGTSSNPGSDVALEVGDIILFKFAFSPAPANSVHGVNGYLTEYVPPGTELVGVRFTDAAGNTIRPNRAGLSIEGCQGGSLCNSFSSVPCATGTCSFQTGSIAQVYADTGVFYATDPDLSPSPNNLFLNTDNGIPMTGGEEPRAISPEITQLLNDTSGPYNAHNDWDYDQVRAYGGSTSVVSNGDGNTPYLYGSPVAGPDTFYRYEATDTGGAIQLNNVLGPWLRIQSPGSRIGTGAGNIGASTTMSRVGVPTGAGHDLTPATAVSPTAVRFAGGEARVGEPVFAEVALRVLSVPIDPTFGAGAGNVDCAEATGSDISSKSANSGGGNNAWPYYIGAAQCVFLRLKFDVEVSKPVASVGDTLHYVLNGKNLSLDPETGVVAKLKYVESDQTYVTATPAPTRIQTCPGESNKTCVEWDLGTLQPGDEYVLEADIDVQGQGGGTNVVVGQYESNELDAINPGGFETTALTVVQPVAIPKLAMTNTLDPTANFAAAGSTTWAVNGTLVNAGTTNWGNDSLVVTLPTGWSITNGQIVVGGTTFSCTGGGCATSNVQTFSTSQTYASLQSRAISFAVTVPAGAATGLYTFDVQAYGDQNVFGKFETLFPEAVTIPVGAVRTAPPILQCQPPTSQPIISTQPTISGTSEADAAIRLLFSLIQRGTATADGAGAWTVANYLPGFGELYGGLEVRATAQAPGKLISVESASCIVAGTKQCSDGLDNDGDGLADFPADPGCDSPSDNTETDPGPPQCSDGLDNDGANGADWPADPSCDGPTDDTEDGTPSCSDGIDNDGDGLTDFPDDPDCSSAQDGTETFYRQCQDGLDNDGDGEADFAGAGGLPGDDGCDALFDDDESDTGFTPVDTRARLLIALDSSGSMNWETCSDDFTGGDGSTECAGADVACACNGSCNNALADDSRLFKVKNGIANVVAAFGEVEYSLMRFHQKPENFLCPTAAAGRQSGGWQGGGAAPCAGGFAS
;
A
#
# COMPACT_ATOMS: atom_id res chain seq x y z
N MET A 1 0.43 92.53 9.67
CA MET A 1 -0.89 93.05 9.22
C MET A 1 -0.92 92.95 7.70
N PRO A 2 -2.10 92.88 7.07
CA PRO A 2 -3.44 92.62 7.60
C PRO A 2 -3.71 91.08 7.67
N SER A 3 -4.81 90.51 8.19
CA SER A 3 -5.81 90.89 9.23
C SER A 3 -6.54 89.57 9.60
N ARG A 4 -6.72 89.12 10.85
CA ARG A 4 -7.45 89.71 12.01
C ARG A 4 -8.91 90.08 11.64
N HIS A 5 -9.97 89.71 12.39
CA HIS A 5 -10.11 89.04 13.68
C HIS A 5 -11.55 88.46 13.85
N ALA A 6 -11.71 87.40 14.67
CA ALA A 6 -12.88 87.08 15.53
C ALA A 6 -14.27 86.87 14.86
N SER A 7 -15.29 86.26 15.48
CA SER A 7 -15.47 85.59 16.79
C SER A 7 -16.45 84.41 16.59
N SER A 8 -16.32 83.18 17.13
CA SER A 8 -15.95 82.71 18.48
C SER A 8 -17.08 82.74 19.55
N ARG A 9 -17.95 81.72 19.52
CA ARG A 9 -18.79 81.10 20.60
C ARG A 9 -19.81 80.17 19.91
N ALA A 10 -20.09 78.92 20.30
CA ALA A 10 -19.48 77.93 21.22
C ALA A 10 -20.09 76.53 20.83
N LEU A 11 -20.03 75.38 21.52
CA LEU A 11 -19.53 74.96 22.84
C LEU A 11 -19.37 73.41 22.90
N ARG A 12 -18.16 72.86 23.21
CA ARG A 12 -17.86 71.42 23.52
C ARG A 12 -18.03 70.45 22.31
N ARG A 13 -17.38 69.27 22.23
CA ARG A 13 -16.30 68.55 22.97
C ARG A 13 -15.71 67.50 21.98
N ALA A 14 -14.50 66.95 22.08
CA ALA A 14 -13.18 67.42 22.52
C ALA A 14 -12.11 66.36 22.15
N VAL A 15 -10.86 66.78 21.91
CA VAL A 15 -9.66 65.94 21.71
C VAL A 15 -8.47 66.63 22.38
N VAL A 16 -7.49 65.87 22.89
CA VAL A 16 -6.01 66.10 22.86
C VAL A 16 -5.30 65.39 24.04
N LEU A 17 -4.60 64.32 23.67
CA LEU A 17 -3.27 63.83 24.11
C LEU A 17 -2.54 64.50 25.30
N ALA A 18 -1.94 63.68 26.19
CA ALA A 18 -0.48 63.59 26.43
C ALA A 18 -0.07 62.61 27.56
N ALA A 19 1.23 62.25 27.58
CA ALA A 19 2.01 61.60 28.65
C ALA A 19 1.97 60.07 28.81
N LEU A 20 3.01 59.55 29.48
CA LEU A 20 3.47 58.15 29.51
C LEU A 20 3.81 57.70 30.96
N ILE A 21 3.90 56.39 31.19
CA ILE A 21 4.53 55.68 32.35
C ILE A 21 3.65 55.42 33.62
N ALA A 22 3.69 54.14 34.03
CA ALA A 22 3.51 53.53 35.37
C ALA A 22 2.11 53.15 35.93
N LEU A 23 1.95 51.81 36.05
CA LEU A 23 1.42 51.03 37.18
C LEU A 23 -0.10 50.96 37.48
N GLY A 24 -0.66 49.76 37.27
CA GLY A 24 -1.58 49.13 38.23
C GLY A 24 -3.00 48.81 37.74
N GLY A 25 -3.33 47.52 37.57
CA GLY A 25 -4.67 47.03 37.26
C GLY A 25 -4.74 46.33 35.90
N GLY A 26 -4.65 45.00 35.88
CA GLY A 26 -4.60 44.23 34.65
C GLY A 26 -5.98 43.86 34.10
N VAL A 27 -6.06 43.70 32.78
CA VAL A 27 -6.87 42.65 32.17
C VAL A 27 -5.91 41.51 31.86
N ILE A 28 -6.14 40.36 32.49
CA ILE A 28 -5.37 39.14 32.28
C ILE A 28 -5.69 38.64 30.86
N ARG A 29 -4.67 38.27 30.08
CA ARG A 29 -4.88 37.37 28.93
C ARG A 29 -4.91 35.95 29.49
N ASP A 30 -6.03 35.25 29.33
CA ASP A 30 -6.10 33.83 29.63
C ASP A 30 -5.06 33.09 28.77
N ALA A 31 -4.25 32.23 29.38
CA ALA A 31 -3.64 31.11 28.65
C ALA A 31 -4.73 30.07 28.38
N ARG A 32 -4.74 29.45 27.20
CA ARG A 32 -5.81 28.55 26.75
C ARG A 32 -5.29 27.37 25.93
N SER A 33 -5.45 26.17 26.51
CA SER A 33 -5.57 24.86 25.87
C SER A 33 -4.38 24.33 25.05
N ALA A 34 -3.59 23.48 25.70
CA ALA A 34 -2.59 22.61 25.07
C ALA A 34 -3.21 21.34 24.39
N SER A 35 -3.94 21.53 23.29
CA SER A 35 -4.66 20.44 22.58
C SER A 35 -4.48 20.44 21.05
N VAL A 36 -4.44 19.24 20.45
CA VAL A 36 -4.58 19.03 18.99
C VAL A 36 -5.54 17.86 18.73
N ALA A 37 -6.39 17.99 17.73
CA ALA A 37 -7.23 16.90 17.26
C ALA A 37 -6.48 16.14 16.16
N ASN A 38 -6.43 14.81 16.25
CA ASN A 38 -5.81 13.97 15.23
C ASN A 38 -6.91 13.55 14.26
N PHE A 39 -6.70 13.80 12.97
CA PHE A 39 -7.59 13.35 11.91
C PHE A 39 -6.89 12.30 11.09
N MET A 40 -7.58 11.20 10.82
CA MET A 40 -7.15 10.26 9.81
C MET A 40 -7.35 10.91 8.44
N THR A 41 -6.31 10.91 7.62
CA THR A 41 -6.30 11.54 6.29
C THR A 41 -6.20 10.52 5.16
N ALA A 42 -5.78 9.29 5.48
CA ALA A 42 -5.87 8.15 4.57
C ALA A 42 -5.86 6.84 5.38
N LYS A 43 -6.69 5.88 4.97
CA LYS A 43 -6.35 4.45 4.96
C LYS A 43 -6.03 4.13 3.50
N SER A 44 -4.93 3.43 3.23
CA SER A 44 -4.50 3.10 1.86
C SER A 44 -3.93 1.70 1.75
N LEU A 45 -3.95 1.18 0.52
CA LEU A 45 -3.36 -0.11 0.14
C LEU A 45 -1.91 0.15 -0.31
N PRO A 46 -0.87 -0.30 0.44
CA PRO A 46 0.52 -0.23 0.00
C PRO A 46 0.74 -1.01 -1.29
N ASP A 47 1.79 -0.69 -2.02
CA ASP A 47 2.08 -1.33 -3.30
C ASP A 47 2.33 -2.85 -3.16
N ALA A 48 2.74 -3.31 -1.97
CA ALA A 48 2.84 -4.74 -1.63
C ALA A 48 1.47 -5.45 -1.52
N THR A 49 0.41 -4.73 -1.13
CA THR A 49 -0.98 -5.23 -1.13
C THR A 49 -1.58 -5.16 -2.51
N VAL A 50 -1.29 -4.09 -3.26
CA VAL A 50 -1.65 -3.98 -4.68
C VAL A 50 -1.10 -5.16 -5.47
N ALA A 51 0.17 -5.54 -5.28
CA ALA A 51 0.78 -6.71 -5.93
C ALA A 51 0.20 -8.09 -5.51
N VAL A 52 -0.65 -8.15 -4.47
CA VAL A 52 -1.44 -9.36 -4.16
C VAL A 52 -2.76 -9.34 -4.92
N LEU A 53 -3.44 -8.17 -4.93
CA LEU A 53 -4.82 -7.97 -5.39
C LEU A 53 -4.98 -7.62 -6.89
N ASP A 54 -3.91 -7.22 -7.57
CA ASP A 54 -3.94 -6.71 -8.94
C ASP A 54 -4.37 -7.80 -9.94
N PRO A 55 -5.45 -7.66 -10.71
CA PRO A 55 -5.85 -8.69 -11.68
C PRO A 55 -4.85 -8.91 -12.85
N GLU A 56 -3.86 -8.01 -13.07
CA GLU A 56 -2.81 -8.20 -14.09
C GLU A 56 -1.52 -8.84 -13.57
N SER A 57 -1.19 -8.65 -12.29
CA SER A 57 0.11 -9.06 -11.69
C SER A 57 -0.03 -9.77 -10.34
N GLY A 58 -1.27 -9.92 -9.87
CA GLY A 58 -1.66 -10.44 -8.59
C GLY A 58 -1.47 -11.94 -8.51
N THR A 59 -1.38 -12.39 -7.26
CA THR A 59 -0.71 -13.64 -6.94
C THR A 59 -1.67 -14.69 -6.37
N SER A 60 -2.97 -14.52 -6.59
CA SER A 60 -4.02 -15.46 -6.19
C SER A 60 -5.18 -15.39 -7.18
N SER A 61 -5.90 -16.49 -7.36
CA SER A 61 -6.95 -16.62 -8.38
C SER A 61 -8.20 -17.30 -7.81
N ASN A 62 -8.87 -16.60 -6.88
CA ASN A 62 -10.07 -17.09 -6.21
C ASN A 62 -11.36 -16.71 -6.98
N PRO A 63 -11.98 -17.63 -7.76
CA PRO A 63 -13.21 -17.35 -8.51
C PRO A 63 -14.47 -17.19 -7.64
N GLY A 64 -14.34 -17.25 -6.30
CA GLY A 64 -15.40 -16.93 -5.34
C GLY A 64 -15.29 -15.55 -4.71
N SER A 65 -14.32 -14.73 -5.14
CA SER A 65 -14.02 -13.39 -4.62
C SER A 65 -14.26 -12.31 -5.68
N ASP A 66 -14.46 -11.06 -5.26
CA ASP A 66 -14.49 -9.91 -6.16
C ASP A 66 -13.10 -9.31 -6.45
N VAL A 67 -12.07 -9.83 -5.79
CA VAL A 67 -10.65 -9.46 -5.92
C VAL A 67 -9.76 -10.71 -5.93
N ALA A 68 -8.56 -10.61 -6.50
CA ALA A 68 -7.52 -11.64 -6.36
C ALA A 68 -7.07 -11.76 -4.89
N LEU A 69 -7.69 -12.67 -4.13
CA LEU A 69 -7.33 -12.92 -2.73
C LEU A 69 -7.66 -14.35 -2.28
N GLU A 70 -6.70 -15.01 -1.64
CA GLU A 70 -6.84 -16.36 -1.08
C GLU A 70 -6.57 -16.45 0.43
N VAL A 71 -6.93 -17.59 1.02
CA VAL A 71 -6.67 -17.89 2.43
C VAL A 71 -5.20 -18.24 2.61
N GLY A 72 -4.50 -17.47 3.44
CA GLY A 72 -3.05 -17.58 3.66
C GLY A 72 -2.26 -16.38 3.16
N ASP A 73 -2.78 -15.61 2.20
CA ASP A 73 -2.13 -14.38 1.73
C ASP A 73 -2.02 -13.34 2.86
N ILE A 74 -1.00 -12.48 2.79
CA ILE A 74 -0.74 -11.42 3.77
C ILE A 74 -0.87 -10.06 3.08
N ILE A 75 -1.95 -9.35 3.45
CA ILE A 75 -2.28 -8.01 2.95
C ILE A 75 -1.92 -6.95 3.99
N LEU A 76 -1.45 -5.79 3.53
CA LEU A 76 -1.06 -4.66 4.37
C LEU A 76 -2.04 -3.50 4.21
N PHE A 77 -2.15 -2.70 5.28
CA PHE A 77 -2.86 -1.42 5.26
C PHE A 77 -1.96 -0.35 5.86
N LYS A 78 -1.83 0.78 5.17
CA LYS A 78 -1.08 1.95 5.64
C LYS A 78 -2.06 3.03 6.06
N PHE A 79 -1.71 3.70 7.15
CA PHE A 79 -2.52 4.77 7.72
C PHE A 79 -1.71 6.06 7.73
N ALA A 80 -2.38 7.17 7.45
CA ALA A 80 -1.87 8.51 7.70
C ALA A 80 -2.85 9.23 8.63
N PHE A 81 -2.35 9.79 9.74
CA PHE A 81 -3.10 10.75 10.54
C PHE A 81 -2.33 12.04 10.77
N SER A 82 -3.03 13.16 10.65
CA SER A 82 -2.49 14.51 10.73
C SER A 82 -3.15 15.26 11.90
N PRO A 83 -2.37 15.80 12.85
CA PRO A 83 -2.90 16.66 13.90
C PRO A 83 -3.25 18.05 13.34
N ALA A 84 -4.52 18.44 13.49
CA ALA A 84 -4.99 19.80 13.24
C ALA A 84 -4.89 20.66 14.53
N PRO A 85 -4.55 21.96 14.41
CA PRO A 85 -4.38 22.84 15.56
C PRO A 85 -5.71 23.14 16.27
N ALA A 86 -5.80 22.81 17.56
CA ALA A 86 -6.98 23.04 18.40
C ALA A 86 -6.62 23.88 19.64
N ASN A 87 -6.22 25.13 19.41
CA ASN A 87 -5.56 26.08 20.34
C ASN A 87 -4.06 25.79 20.63
N SER A 88 -3.54 24.61 20.28
CA SER A 88 -2.10 24.29 20.29
C SER A 88 -1.59 23.86 18.92
N VAL A 89 -0.25 23.79 18.77
CA VAL A 89 0.44 23.13 17.66
C VAL A 89 0.98 21.73 18.00
N HIS A 90 0.87 21.31 19.27
CA HIS A 90 1.25 19.97 19.68
C HIS A 90 0.39 19.44 20.84
N GLY A 91 0.21 18.12 20.88
CA GLY A 91 -0.47 17.37 21.95
C GLY A 91 0.41 16.26 22.49
N VAL A 92 0.10 15.77 23.70
CA VAL A 92 1.02 14.91 24.46
C VAL A 92 1.15 13.49 23.90
N ASN A 93 0.05 12.86 23.49
CA ASN A 93 0.07 11.51 22.92
C ASN A 93 -1.20 11.28 22.07
N GLY A 94 -1.05 10.99 20.78
CA GLY A 94 -2.15 10.74 19.83
C GLY A 94 -2.25 9.26 19.41
N TYR A 95 -3.46 8.82 19.04
CA TYR A 95 -3.76 7.41 18.78
C TYR A 95 -4.54 7.21 17.48
N LEU A 96 -4.27 6.07 16.86
CA LEU A 96 -5.11 5.47 15.81
C LEU A 96 -5.56 4.09 16.29
N THR A 97 -6.82 3.73 16.01
CA THR A 97 -7.40 2.41 16.26
C THR A 97 -7.80 1.79 14.93
N GLU A 98 -7.27 0.62 14.66
CA GLU A 98 -7.65 -0.26 13.56
C GLU A 98 -8.71 -1.24 14.04
N TYR A 99 -9.77 -1.45 13.25
CA TYR A 99 -10.78 -2.50 13.49
C TYR A 99 -10.43 -3.70 12.62
N VAL A 100 -9.94 -4.79 13.23
CA VAL A 100 -9.38 -5.91 12.45
C VAL A 100 -10.51 -6.80 11.92
N PRO A 101 -10.62 -7.02 10.59
CA PRO A 101 -11.72 -7.78 10.01
C PRO A 101 -11.75 -9.25 10.50
N PRO A 102 -12.92 -9.82 10.87
CA PRO A 102 -13.01 -11.16 11.48
C PRO A 102 -12.48 -12.32 10.63
N GLY A 103 -12.37 -12.13 9.31
CA GLY A 103 -11.76 -13.08 8.37
C GLY A 103 -10.23 -12.98 8.28
N THR A 104 -9.55 -12.36 9.25
CA THR A 104 -8.09 -12.15 9.25
C THR A 104 -7.43 -12.41 10.60
N GLU A 105 -6.10 -12.55 10.60
CA GLU A 105 -5.26 -12.45 11.80
C GLU A 105 -4.10 -11.46 11.60
N LEU A 106 -3.74 -10.76 12.67
CA LEU A 106 -2.62 -9.83 12.70
C LEU A 106 -1.30 -10.61 12.72
N VAL A 107 -0.41 -10.33 11.76
CA VAL A 107 0.93 -10.95 11.63
C VAL A 107 2.09 -9.96 11.74
N GLY A 108 1.85 -8.65 11.56
CA GLY A 108 2.87 -7.62 11.71
C GLY A 108 2.30 -6.21 11.95
N VAL A 109 3.09 -5.35 12.61
CA VAL A 109 2.76 -3.93 12.84
C VAL A 109 4.02 -3.05 12.84
N ARG A 110 3.91 -1.80 12.35
CA ARG A 110 4.97 -0.78 12.48
C ARG A 110 4.45 0.66 12.45
N PHE A 111 5.24 1.57 13.00
CA PHE A 111 5.17 3.00 12.63
C PHE A 111 6.11 3.23 11.46
N THR A 112 5.73 4.07 10.49
CA THR A 112 6.59 4.42 9.35
C THR A 112 6.83 5.92 9.22
N ASP A 113 7.83 6.31 8.44
CA ASP A 113 7.81 7.61 7.78
C ASP A 113 6.97 7.56 6.49
N ALA A 114 6.84 8.70 5.80
CA ALA A 114 6.08 8.77 4.55
C ALA A 114 6.61 7.78 3.49
N ALA A 115 7.93 7.56 3.46
CA ALA A 115 8.65 6.70 2.53
C ALA A 115 8.72 5.21 2.98
N GLY A 116 7.90 4.79 3.94
CA GLY A 116 7.75 3.39 4.35
C GLY A 116 8.86 2.85 5.26
N ASN A 117 9.84 3.67 5.68
CA ASN A 117 10.87 3.23 6.62
C ASN A 117 10.27 3.01 8.01
N THR A 118 10.62 1.93 8.72
CA THR A 118 10.20 1.77 10.12
C THR A 118 10.80 2.89 10.97
N ILE A 119 9.95 3.62 11.69
CA ILE A 119 10.36 4.59 12.70
C ILE A 119 9.98 4.13 14.10
N ARG A 120 10.41 4.91 15.10
CA ARG A 120 10.01 4.76 16.50
C ARG A 120 8.93 5.79 16.81
N PRO A 121 7.90 5.49 17.62
CA PRO A 121 6.90 6.47 18.02
C PRO A 121 7.58 7.65 18.73
N ASN A 122 6.98 8.83 18.61
CA ASN A 122 7.47 10.02 19.31
C ASN A 122 7.48 9.77 20.82
N ARG A 123 8.42 10.39 21.53
CA ARG A 123 8.36 10.39 23.00
C ARG A 123 7.18 11.27 23.40
N ALA A 124 6.29 10.80 24.27
CA ALA A 124 5.13 11.58 24.75
C ALA A 124 5.52 12.98 25.26
N GLY A 125 4.67 13.98 24.98
CA GLY A 125 4.92 15.41 25.18
C GLY A 125 5.01 15.88 26.64
N LEU A 126 5.35 17.16 26.83
CA LEU A 126 5.36 17.82 28.14
C LEU A 126 4.10 18.68 28.37
N SER A 127 3.43 18.46 29.51
CA SER A 127 2.25 19.23 29.93
C SER A 127 2.59 20.60 30.52
N ILE A 128 2.94 21.55 29.64
CA ILE A 128 3.51 22.85 30.05
C ILE A 128 2.51 23.83 30.73
N GLU A 129 1.21 23.58 30.61
CA GLU A 129 0.18 24.37 31.29
C GLU A 129 0.04 23.97 32.76
N GLY A 130 -0.05 24.97 33.66
CA GLY A 130 -0.17 24.78 35.12
C GLY A 130 1.11 25.05 35.92
N CYS A 131 2.30 24.94 35.32
CA CYS A 131 3.60 25.15 35.98
C CYS A 131 3.92 26.61 36.38
N GLN A 132 3.10 27.59 36.00
CA GLN A 132 3.39 29.01 36.28
C GLN A 132 3.04 29.40 37.73
N GLY A 133 3.79 30.37 38.27
CA GLY A 133 3.54 30.93 39.61
C GLY A 133 4.22 30.23 40.79
N GLY A 134 5.05 29.19 40.55
CA GLY A 134 5.70 28.41 41.60
C GLY A 134 4.96 27.12 41.98
N SER A 135 3.97 26.72 41.17
CA SER A 135 3.28 25.43 41.24
C SER A 135 4.23 24.25 41.06
N LEU A 136 3.80 23.07 41.50
CA LEU A 136 4.56 21.82 41.43
C LEU A 136 4.17 21.04 40.17
N CYS A 137 5.06 21.02 39.18
CA CYS A 137 4.82 20.44 37.85
C CYS A 137 4.62 18.92 37.84
N ASN A 138 5.28 18.21 38.76
CA ASN A 138 5.36 16.74 38.71
C ASN A 138 4.45 16.04 39.74
N SER A 139 3.47 16.74 40.34
CA SER A 139 2.62 16.19 41.40
C SER A 139 1.14 16.62 41.30
N PHE A 140 0.24 15.67 41.07
CA PHE A 140 -1.20 15.90 40.93
C PHE A 140 -1.92 15.58 42.25
N SER A 141 -1.88 16.53 43.19
CA SER A 141 -2.37 16.36 44.57
C SER A 141 -3.79 16.86 44.84
N SER A 142 -4.40 17.58 43.88
CA SER A 142 -5.72 18.24 44.01
C SER A 142 -6.62 17.94 42.80
N VAL A 143 -6.68 16.67 42.41
CA VAL A 143 -7.47 16.15 41.28
C VAL A 143 -8.97 16.23 41.60
N PRO A 144 -9.87 16.63 40.69
CA PRO A 144 -11.31 16.53 40.92
C PRO A 144 -11.77 15.11 41.28
N CYS A 145 -12.74 14.98 42.19
CA CYS A 145 -13.42 13.73 42.50
C CYS A 145 -14.82 14.01 43.08
N ALA A 146 -15.68 13.00 43.18
CA ALA A 146 -17.09 13.07 43.57
C ALA A 146 -17.33 13.73 44.94
N THR A 147 -16.33 13.68 45.83
CA THR A 147 -16.34 14.31 47.16
C THR A 147 -15.55 15.63 47.24
N GLY A 148 -15.06 16.16 46.12
CA GLY A 148 -14.33 17.43 46.04
C GLY A 148 -12.99 17.28 45.31
N THR A 149 -11.90 17.14 46.07
CA THR A 149 -10.56 16.92 45.52
C THR A 149 -9.82 15.76 46.19
N CYS A 150 -9.11 14.99 45.38
CA CYS A 150 -8.40 13.77 45.71
C CYS A 150 -6.93 13.88 45.25
N SER A 151 -6.03 13.05 45.77
CA SER A 151 -4.61 13.01 45.36
C SER A 151 -4.30 11.74 44.58
N PHE A 152 -3.54 11.88 43.48
CA PHE A 152 -3.09 10.75 42.68
C PHE A 152 -1.93 10.03 43.37
N GLN A 153 -2.14 8.82 43.90
CA GLN A 153 -1.18 8.17 44.81
C GLN A 153 0.13 7.70 44.13
N THR A 154 0.10 7.38 42.85
CA THR A 154 1.17 6.63 42.17
C THR A 154 2.09 7.46 41.28
N GLY A 155 1.72 8.68 40.89
CA GLY A 155 2.44 9.37 39.81
C GLY A 155 1.92 10.76 39.41
N SER A 156 2.09 11.09 38.14
CA SER A 156 1.62 12.33 37.49
C SER A 156 0.98 12.01 36.14
N ILE A 157 0.18 12.93 35.58
CA ILE A 157 -0.50 12.72 34.28
C ILE A 157 0.49 12.39 33.14
N ALA A 158 1.73 12.89 33.23
CA ALA A 158 2.79 12.60 32.26
C ALA A 158 3.30 11.15 32.31
N GLN A 159 2.96 10.36 33.34
CA GLN A 159 3.14 8.89 33.30
C GLN A 159 1.95 8.18 32.64
N VAL A 160 0.74 8.73 32.71
CA VAL A 160 -0.48 8.09 32.18
C VAL A 160 -0.44 8.00 30.65
N TYR A 161 0.12 9.05 30.03
CA TYR A 161 0.39 9.14 28.59
C TYR A 161 1.83 8.79 28.22
N ALA A 162 2.65 8.28 29.15
CA ALA A 162 4.03 7.87 28.85
C ALA A 162 4.13 6.58 28.06
N ASP A 163 3.04 5.80 28.01
CA ASP A 163 2.96 4.55 27.29
C ASP A 163 2.79 4.84 25.79
N THR A 164 3.80 4.46 25.00
CA THR A 164 3.82 4.53 23.54
C THR A 164 4.22 3.17 22.97
N GLY A 165 3.84 2.90 21.72
CA GLY A 165 3.99 1.58 21.10
C GLY A 165 2.76 1.18 20.31
N VAL A 166 2.59 -0.13 20.09
CA VAL A 166 1.39 -0.70 19.46
C VAL A 166 0.75 -1.70 20.42
N PHE A 167 -0.56 -1.80 20.39
CA PHE A 167 -1.38 -2.60 21.29
C PHE A 167 -2.46 -3.34 20.50
N TYR A 168 -2.99 -4.43 21.04
CA TYR A 168 -4.12 -5.16 20.47
C TYR A 168 -5.11 -5.54 21.57
N ALA A 169 -6.36 -5.81 21.19
CA ALA A 169 -7.42 -6.23 22.11
C ALA A 169 -8.36 -7.21 21.42
N THR A 170 -8.88 -8.18 22.19
CA THR A 170 -9.92 -9.14 21.77
C THR A 170 -11.26 -8.85 22.46
N ASP A 171 -11.47 -7.59 22.84
CA ASP A 171 -12.62 -7.16 23.61
C ASP A 171 -13.80 -6.86 22.67
N PRO A 172 -15.01 -7.43 22.90
CA PRO A 172 -16.16 -7.17 22.04
C PRO A 172 -16.60 -5.70 22.05
N ASP A 173 -16.32 -4.94 23.12
CA ASP A 173 -16.73 -3.54 23.22
C ASP A 173 -15.94 -2.62 22.24
N LEU A 174 -14.88 -3.15 21.61
CA LEU A 174 -14.10 -2.51 20.55
C LEU A 174 -14.58 -2.87 19.13
N SER A 175 -15.69 -3.59 18.98
CA SER A 175 -16.26 -3.94 17.67
C SER A 175 -16.79 -2.69 16.95
N PRO A 176 -16.60 -2.54 15.63
CA PRO A 176 -17.11 -1.40 14.88
C PRO A 176 -18.65 -1.34 14.88
N SER A 177 -19.18 -0.13 14.87
CA SER A 177 -20.61 0.18 14.97
C SER A 177 -20.89 1.46 14.18
N PRO A 178 -21.61 1.40 13.04
CA PRO A 178 -22.09 0.19 12.37
C PRO A 178 -20.94 -0.70 11.89
N ASN A 179 -21.09 -2.02 11.98
CA ASN A 179 -20.18 -2.99 11.34
C ASN A 179 -20.57 -3.29 9.88
N ASN A 180 -21.77 -2.87 9.45
CA ASN A 180 -22.34 -3.26 8.15
C ASN A 180 -22.36 -2.12 7.11
N LEU A 181 -21.70 -0.99 7.40
CA LEU A 181 -21.58 0.20 6.56
C LEU A 181 -20.20 0.84 6.80
N PHE A 182 -19.70 1.63 5.85
CA PHE A 182 -18.46 2.38 6.09
C PHE A 182 -18.60 3.33 7.28
N LEU A 183 -17.62 3.30 8.18
CA LEU A 183 -17.50 4.25 9.29
C LEU A 183 -17.16 5.64 8.73
N ASN A 184 -17.91 6.66 9.16
CA ASN A 184 -17.67 8.05 8.82
C ASN A 184 -18.16 8.96 9.96
N THR A 185 -17.79 10.24 9.93
CA THR A 185 -18.09 11.20 11.01
C THR A 185 -19.58 11.32 11.38
N ASP A 186 -20.45 10.94 10.47
CA ASP A 186 -21.89 11.20 10.51
C ASP A 186 -22.69 9.95 10.94
N ASN A 187 -22.04 8.77 11.09
CA ASN A 187 -22.66 7.53 11.55
C ASN A 187 -21.97 6.91 12.79
N GLY A 188 -22.63 5.93 13.40
CA GLY A 188 -22.16 5.25 14.61
C GLY A 188 -23.13 5.36 15.79
N ILE A 189 -22.58 5.26 17.01
CA ILE A 189 -23.30 5.33 18.29
C ILE A 189 -23.49 6.81 18.67
N PRO A 190 -24.73 7.36 18.62
CA PRO A 190 -24.94 8.80 18.73
C PRO A 190 -24.86 9.30 20.17
N MET A 191 -23.81 10.09 20.47
CA MET A 191 -23.60 10.73 21.77
C MET A 191 -24.67 11.82 21.97
N THR A 192 -25.73 11.49 22.70
CA THR A 192 -26.91 12.36 22.85
C THR A 192 -27.42 12.39 24.29
N GLY A 193 -28.16 13.44 24.65
CA GLY A 193 -28.91 13.49 25.90
C GLY A 193 -28.14 14.12 27.08
N GLY A 194 -27.07 14.88 26.78
CA GLY A 194 -26.24 15.53 27.78
C GLY A 194 -24.92 14.82 28.07
N GLU A 195 -24.70 13.62 27.52
CA GLU A 195 -23.41 12.90 27.56
C GLU A 195 -22.46 13.33 26.42
N GLU A 196 -22.95 14.19 25.52
CA GLU A 196 -22.22 14.92 24.47
C GLU A 196 -20.88 15.54 24.95
N PRO A 197 -19.82 15.54 24.11
CA PRO A 197 -18.56 16.23 24.38
C PRO A 197 -18.77 17.72 24.69
N ARG A 198 -18.36 18.15 25.88
CA ARG A 198 -18.60 19.50 26.45
C ARG A 198 -18.34 20.70 25.54
N ALA A 199 -17.38 20.61 24.62
CA ALA A 199 -17.12 21.62 23.59
C ALA A 199 -16.13 21.09 22.55
N ILE A 200 -16.63 20.67 21.38
CA ILE A 200 -15.79 20.60 20.18
C ILE A 200 -15.32 22.03 19.84
N SER A 201 -14.07 22.20 19.42
CA SER A 201 -13.51 23.55 19.20
C SER A 201 -14.08 24.17 17.92
N PRO A 202 -14.27 25.51 17.84
CA PRO A 202 -14.84 26.15 16.65
C PRO A 202 -14.04 25.88 15.36
N GLU A 203 -12.73 25.67 15.48
CA GLU A 203 -11.85 25.31 14.37
C GLU A 203 -12.12 23.89 13.84
N ILE A 204 -12.49 22.96 14.74
CA ILE A 204 -12.92 21.59 14.42
C ILE A 204 -14.33 21.56 13.87
N THR A 205 -15.25 22.32 14.47
CA THR A 205 -16.61 22.57 13.96
C THR A 205 -16.54 23.13 12.53
N GLN A 206 -15.58 24.01 12.25
CA GLN A 206 -15.33 24.53 10.90
C GLN A 206 -14.71 23.50 9.95
N LEU A 207 -13.86 22.59 10.45
CA LEU A 207 -13.25 21.51 9.67
C LEU A 207 -14.29 20.47 9.20
N LEU A 208 -15.15 20.03 10.13
CA LEU A 208 -16.23 19.08 9.87
C LEU A 208 -17.41 19.71 9.12
N ASN A 209 -17.52 21.04 9.12
CA ASN A 209 -18.60 21.83 8.54
C ASN A 209 -20.02 21.57 9.13
N ASP A 210 -20.21 20.55 9.97
CA ASP A 210 -21.31 20.47 10.93
C ASP A 210 -21.13 21.50 12.06
N THR A 211 -22.24 22.09 12.51
CA THR A 211 -22.30 23.12 13.56
C THR A 211 -23.21 22.76 14.74
N SER A 212 -23.72 21.52 14.84
CA SER A 212 -24.65 21.14 15.92
C SER A 212 -24.69 19.67 16.36
N GLY A 213 -24.04 18.74 15.67
CA GLY A 213 -24.08 17.30 16.00
C GLY A 213 -25.43 16.62 15.67
N PRO A 214 -25.65 15.38 16.15
CA PRO A 214 -24.85 14.67 17.15
C PRO A 214 -23.50 14.16 16.63
N TYR A 215 -22.54 14.02 17.53
CA TYR A 215 -21.28 13.30 17.27
C TYR A 215 -21.47 11.82 17.62
N ASN A 216 -20.76 10.95 16.91
CA ASN A 216 -20.88 9.50 17.06
C ASN A 216 -19.55 8.89 17.53
N ALA A 217 -19.61 7.78 18.27
CA ALA A 217 -18.48 6.87 18.47
C ALA A 217 -18.69 5.61 17.63
N HIS A 218 -17.63 5.01 17.12
CA HIS A 218 -17.75 3.79 16.30
C HIS A 218 -17.61 2.49 17.10
N ASN A 219 -17.43 2.53 18.42
CA ASN A 219 -17.43 1.34 19.28
C ASN A 219 -17.89 1.69 20.71
N ASP A 220 -18.41 0.72 21.45
CA ASP A 220 -18.98 0.93 22.79
C ASP A 220 -17.90 1.33 23.81
N TRP A 221 -16.67 0.82 23.67
CA TRP A 221 -15.54 1.17 24.54
C TRP A 221 -15.18 2.65 24.44
N ASP A 222 -15.03 3.21 23.25
CA ASP A 222 -14.69 4.62 23.05
C ASP A 222 -15.90 5.54 23.35
N TYR A 223 -17.14 5.05 23.21
CA TYR A 223 -18.33 5.72 23.78
C TYR A 223 -18.25 5.82 25.31
N ASP A 224 -17.91 4.73 26.02
CA ASP A 224 -17.79 4.72 27.48
C ASP A 224 -16.57 5.52 27.97
N GLN A 225 -15.45 5.54 27.22
CA GLN A 225 -14.37 6.52 27.42
C GLN A 225 -14.94 7.95 27.38
N VAL A 226 -15.67 8.33 26.33
CA VAL A 226 -16.26 9.67 26.24
C VAL A 226 -17.25 9.92 27.39
N ARG A 227 -18.10 8.96 27.79
CA ARG A 227 -19.01 9.13 28.94
C ARG A 227 -18.26 9.38 30.25
N ALA A 228 -17.16 8.68 30.48
CA ALA A 228 -16.33 8.82 31.69
C ALA A 228 -15.57 10.17 31.79
N TYR A 229 -15.46 10.91 30.67
CA TYR A 229 -14.64 12.13 30.57
C TYR A 229 -15.36 13.39 30.09
N GLY A 230 -16.43 13.25 29.31
CA GLY A 230 -16.89 14.26 28.35
C GLY A 230 -18.22 14.94 28.68
N GLY A 231 -19.17 14.22 29.27
CA GLY A 231 -20.57 14.63 29.37
C GLY A 231 -20.82 15.96 30.07
N SER A 232 -21.76 16.74 29.53
CA SER A 232 -22.10 18.11 29.93
C SER A 232 -22.74 18.25 31.33
N THR A 233 -23.52 17.25 31.78
CA THR A 233 -24.34 17.31 33.00
C THR A 233 -23.91 16.30 34.07
N SER A 234 -23.16 16.77 35.09
CA SER A 234 -22.50 15.95 36.12
C SER A 234 -21.38 15.06 35.59
N VAL A 235 -20.55 14.53 36.49
CA VAL A 235 -19.85 13.27 36.23
C VAL A 235 -20.84 12.14 36.51
N VAL A 236 -20.93 11.18 35.59
CA VAL A 236 -21.73 9.96 35.77
C VAL A 236 -20.98 9.06 36.73
N SER A 237 -21.63 8.59 37.80
CA SER A 237 -20.97 7.81 38.87
C SER A 237 -20.55 6.40 38.45
N ASN A 238 -20.99 5.98 37.26
CA ASN A 238 -20.87 4.64 36.69
C ASN A 238 -20.36 4.79 35.23
N GLY A 239 -19.14 5.30 35.07
CA GLY A 239 -18.37 5.02 33.87
C GLY A 239 -17.73 3.65 34.08
N ASP A 240 -18.08 2.68 33.22
CA ASP A 240 -17.28 1.47 33.06
C ASP A 240 -16.12 1.83 32.09
N GLY A 241 -15.00 1.09 32.11
CA GLY A 241 -13.77 1.49 31.40
C GLY A 241 -12.70 2.10 32.31
N ASN A 242 -11.48 2.23 31.78
CA ASN A 242 -10.26 2.26 32.62
C ASN A 242 -9.96 3.49 33.53
N THR A 243 -10.90 4.39 33.77
CA THR A 243 -10.54 5.81 33.82
C THR A 243 -11.02 6.55 35.09
N PRO A 244 -10.12 7.01 35.98
CA PRO A 244 -10.52 7.84 37.11
C PRO A 244 -10.85 9.29 36.74
N TYR A 245 -12.14 9.62 36.67
CA TYR A 245 -12.71 10.97 36.91
C TYR A 245 -11.93 12.11 36.20
N LEU A 246 -12.00 12.15 34.85
CA LEU A 246 -11.25 13.05 33.94
C LEU A 246 -9.79 12.66 33.61
N TYR A 247 -9.29 11.50 34.05
CA TYR A 247 -7.94 11.01 33.78
C TYR A 247 -7.96 9.50 33.51
N GLY A 248 -7.05 8.94 32.71
CA GLY A 248 -6.97 7.49 32.43
C GLY A 248 -6.08 7.18 31.24
N SER A 249 -5.75 5.90 31.02
CA SER A 249 -4.78 5.50 29.99
C SER A 249 -5.49 4.90 28.77
N PRO A 250 -5.41 5.51 27.59
CA PRO A 250 -6.12 5.06 26.38
C PRO A 250 -5.60 3.73 25.80
N VAL A 251 -4.57 3.15 26.44
CA VAL A 251 -3.94 1.84 26.16
C VAL A 251 -3.79 1.00 27.43
N ALA A 252 -4.70 1.13 28.41
CA ALA A 252 -4.66 0.35 29.64
C ALA A 252 -4.77 -1.16 29.39
N GLY A 253 -3.86 -1.94 29.99
CA GLY A 253 -3.86 -3.41 29.99
C GLY A 253 -2.61 -3.97 30.68
N PRO A 254 -2.45 -5.31 30.76
CA PRO A 254 -1.52 -5.95 31.71
C PRO A 254 -0.05 -5.50 31.61
N ASP A 255 0.40 -5.17 30.40
CA ASP A 255 1.76 -4.73 30.07
C ASP A 255 1.91 -3.20 29.91
N THR A 256 1.00 -2.43 30.51
CA THR A 256 1.15 -0.98 30.72
C THR A 256 1.25 -0.62 32.19
N PHE A 257 1.81 0.55 32.52
CA PHE A 257 1.94 0.93 33.92
C PHE A 257 0.57 1.24 34.58
N TYR A 258 -0.38 1.77 33.80
CA TYR A 258 -1.77 2.00 34.21
C TYR A 258 -2.68 0.89 33.70
N ARG A 259 -2.36 -0.35 34.07
CA ARG A 259 -3.02 -1.57 33.58
C ARG A 259 -4.49 -1.77 33.98
N TYR A 260 -4.91 -1.13 35.06
CA TYR A 260 -6.22 -1.36 35.67
C TYR A 260 -7.14 -0.18 35.43
N GLU A 261 -8.44 -0.47 35.44
CA GLU A 261 -9.45 0.55 35.58
C GLU A 261 -9.48 1.19 36.96
N ALA A 262 -10.23 2.28 37.11
CA ALA A 262 -10.33 2.99 38.37
C ALA A 262 -11.73 3.47 38.71
N THR A 263 -12.03 3.42 40.00
CA THR A 263 -13.28 3.92 40.59
C THR A 263 -12.98 5.04 41.58
N ASP A 264 -13.90 5.99 41.69
CA ASP A 264 -13.88 6.98 42.76
C ASP A 264 -14.48 6.38 44.04
N THR A 265 -13.71 6.37 45.13
CA THR A 265 -14.16 5.85 46.42
C THR A 265 -14.48 6.94 47.44
N GLY A 266 -14.76 8.18 47.00
CA GLY A 266 -15.19 9.28 47.85
C GLY A 266 -14.08 9.83 48.77
N GLY A 267 -12.88 10.00 48.22
CA GLY A 267 -11.71 10.51 48.95
C GLY A 267 -10.37 10.01 48.42
N ALA A 268 -10.39 8.99 47.55
CA ALA A 268 -9.25 8.54 46.77
C ALA A 268 -9.73 7.99 45.42
N ILE A 269 -8.90 8.18 44.40
CA ILE A 269 -8.93 7.40 43.17
C ILE A 269 -8.34 6.02 43.52
N GLN A 270 -9.09 4.93 43.28
CA GLN A 270 -8.60 3.57 43.48
C GLN A 270 -8.69 2.79 42.19
N LEU A 271 -7.60 2.09 41.84
CA LEU A 271 -7.65 1.11 40.75
C LEU A 271 -8.50 -0.08 41.20
N ASN A 272 -9.57 -0.38 40.47
CA ASN A 272 -10.63 -1.33 40.90
C ASN A 272 -10.21 -2.82 40.77
N ASN A 273 -9.09 -3.08 40.08
CA ASN A 273 -8.55 -4.40 39.68
C ASN A 273 -9.27 -5.10 38.52
N VAL A 274 -10.23 -4.46 37.87
CA VAL A 274 -10.57 -4.76 36.47
C VAL A 274 -9.38 -4.34 35.61
N LEU A 275 -9.09 -5.13 34.58
CA LEU A 275 -7.93 -4.97 33.72
C LEU A 275 -8.39 -4.35 32.40
N GLY A 276 -7.68 -3.34 31.89
CA GLY A 276 -8.00 -2.79 30.57
C GLY A 276 -7.68 -3.79 29.44
N PRO A 277 -8.32 -3.67 28.26
CA PRO A 277 -8.28 -4.68 27.21
C PRO A 277 -6.99 -4.70 26.39
N TRP A 278 -6.13 -3.68 26.52
CA TRP A 278 -5.00 -3.44 25.60
C TRP A 278 -3.76 -4.26 25.98
N LEU A 279 -3.60 -5.40 25.30
CA LEU A 279 -2.38 -6.20 25.30
C LEU A 279 -1.31 -5.49 24.48
N ARG A 280 -0.08 -5.37 25.01
CA ARG A 280 1.01 -4.66 24.33
C ARG A 280 1.65 -5.55 23.26
N ILE A 281 2.06 -4.97 22.13
CA ILE A 281 2.96 -5.59 21.15
C ILE A 281 4.38 -5.06 21.39
N GLN A 282 5.38 -5.94 21.36
CA GLN A 282 6.78 -5.56 21.44
C GLN A 282 7.19 -4.81 20.15
N SER A 283 7.24 -3.47 20.18
CA SER A 283 7.57 -2.65 19.01
C SER A 283 8.73 -1.66 19.23
N PRO A 284 9.47 -1.27 18.19
CA PRO A 284 10.70 -0.48 18.31
C PRO A 284 10.49 0.87 18.99
N GLY A 285 11.29 1.16 20.01
CA GLY A 285 11.23 2.44 20.72
C GLY A 285 10.01 2.65 21.60
N SER A 286 9.16 1.62 21.77
CA SER A 286 8.07 1.58 22.76
C SER A 286 8.51 2.10 24.13
N ARG A 287 7.61 2.81 24.81
CA ARG A 287 7.84 3.35 26.17
C ARG A 287 6.72 2.98 27.12
N ILE A 288 7.04 3.01 28.40
CA ILE A 288 6.13 2.74 29.52
C ILE A 288 6.37 3.75 30.65
N GLY A 289 5.32 4.10 31.40
CA GLY A 289 5.44 4.91 32.61
C GLY A 289 6.44 4.32 33.62
N THR A 290 7.31 5.15 34.17
CA THR A 290 8.39 4.75 35.12
C THR A 290 7.92 4.05 36.40
N GLY A 291 6.65 4.12 36.75
CA GLY A 291 6.11 3.55 37.99
C GLY A 291 6.67 4.14 39.30
N ALA A 292 7.45 5.22 39.22
CA ALA A 292 8.06 5.86 40.37
C ALA A 292 7.00 6.59 41.20
N GLY A 293 6.64 6.00 42.34
CA GLY A 293 5.68 6.54 43.30
C GLY A 293 6.06 7.94 43.76
N ASN A 294 5.26 8.93 43.38
CA ASN A 294 5.46 10.36 43.64
C ASN A 294 6.82 10.90 43.14
N ILE A 295 6.85 11.29 41.85
CA ILE A 295 8.00 11.92 41.16
C ILE A 295 8.46 13.23 41.83
N GLY A 296 7.70 13.75 42.78
CA GLY A 296 8.13 14.74 43.74
C GLY A 296 7.67 16.16 43.41
N ALA A 297 7.69 16.99 44.45
CA ALA A 297 7.38 18.41 44.41
C ALA A 297 8.47 19.19 43.65
N SER A 298 8.45 19.11 42.31
CA SER A 298 9.41 19.77 41.41
C SER A 298 8.80 20.96 40.69
N THR A 299 9.54 22.07 40.62
CA THR A 299 9.25 23.22 39.71
C THR A 299 9.80 23.00 38.30
N THR A 300 10.44 21.86 38.04
CA THR A 300 11.01 21.50 36.74
C THR A 300 10.33 20.23 36.23
N MET A 301 9.74 20.34 35.05
CA MET A 301 9.05 19.25 34.36
C MET A 301 10.03 18.14 33.92
N SER A 302 9.52 16.93 33.73
CA SER A 302 10.30 15.81 33.20
C SER A 302 9.41 14.88 32.37
N ARG A 303 9.95 14.31 31.28
CA ARG A 303 9.29 13.23 30.53
C ARG A 303 9.60 11.92 31.26
N VAL A 304 8.56 11.23 31.72
CA VAL A 304 8.65 10.17 32.75
C VAL A 304 8.34 8.76 32.23
N GLY A 305 8.41 8.58 30.91
CA GLY A 305 8.37 7.28 30.24
C GLY A 305 9.77 6.75 29.94
N VAL A 306 10.05 5.50 30.31
CA VAL A 306 11.28 4.76 30.00
C VAL A 306 11.07 3.83 28.80
N PRO A 307 12.12 3.48 28.04
CA PRO A 307 12.02 2.46 27.00
C PRO A 307 11.56 1.12 27.58
N THR A 308 10.75 0.38 26.84
CA THR A 308 10.32 -0.98 27.20
C THR A 308 10.52 -1.95 26.02
N GLY A 309 10.73 -3.22 26.34
CA GLY A 309 10.65 -4.35 25.43
C GLY A 309 9.60 -5.37 25.86
N ALA A 310 8.63 -4.96 26.69
CA ALA A 310 7.51 -5.80 27.09
C ALA A 310 6.42 -5.82 25.99
N GLY A 311 5.58 -6.85 26.03
CA GLY A 311 4.53 -7.12 25.06
C GLY A 311 4.71 -8.45 24.35
N HIS A 312 3.71 -8.81 23.55
CA HIS A 312 3.73 -9.96 22.64
C HIS A 312 4.73 -9.72 21.50
N ASP A 313 5.58 -10.72 21.22
CA ASP A 313 6.50 -10.65 20.09
C ASP A 313 5.79 -11.16 18.83
N LEU A 314 5.18 -10.21 18.10
CA LEU A 314 4.34 -10.48 16.93
C LEU A 314 5.17 -10.84 15.70
N THR A 315 4.83 -11.97 15.08
CA THR A 315 5.38 -12.47 13.82
C THR A 315 4.33 -13.33 13.09
N PRO A 316 4.52 -13.66 11.79
CA PRO A 316 3.67 -14.62 11.07
C PRO A 316 3.54 -16.03 11.68
N ALA A 317 4.48 -16.45 12.54
CA ALA A 317 4.42 -17.68 13.35
C ALA A 317 3.84 -17.50 14.76
N THR A 318 3.60 -16.25 15.20
CA THR A 318 3.00 -15.89 16.50
C THR A 318 1.83 -14.93 16.32
N ALA A 319 1.03 -15.16 15.27
CA ALA A 319 -0.12 -14.35 14.91
C ALA A 319 -1.18 -14.28 16.04
N VAL A 320 -2.03 -13.26 15.98
CA VAL A 320 -3.17 -13.08 16.88
C VAL A 320 -4.39 -12.56 16.12
N SER A 321 -5.59 -12.97 16.49
CA SER A 321 -6.86 -12.47 15.92
C SER A 321 -7.53 -11.49 16.89
N PRO A 322 -7.14 -10.20 16.90
CA PRO A 322 -7.77 -9.18 17.73
C PRO A 322 -9.11 -8.70 17.14
N THR A 323 -9.92 -8.03 17.96
CA THR A 323 -11.00 -7.15 17.50
C THR A 323 -10.42 -5.83 16.98
N ALA A 324 -9.39 -5.31 17.65
CA ALA A 324 -8.79 -4.01 17.32
C ALA A 324 -7.29 -3.92 17.64
N VAL A 325 -6.58 -3.04 16.91
CA VAL A 325 -5.16 -2.72 17.10
C VAL A 325 -4.99 -1.21 17.29
N ARG A 326 -4.32 -0.77 18.37
CA ARG A 326 -4.18 0.66 18.71
C ARG A 326 -2.71 1.10 18.68
N PHE A 327 -2.42 2.09 17.85
CA PHE A 327 -1.11 2.71 17.69
C PHE A 327 -0.99 3.96 18.57
N ALA A 328 -0.17 3.92 19.62
CA ALA A 328 0.13 5.06 20.48
C ALA A 328 1.38 5.79 19.98
N GLY A 329 1.17 6.77 19.08
CA GLY A 329 2.22 7.46 18.34
C GLY A 329 3.08 8.42 19.17
N GLY A 330 2.66 8.77 20.39
CA GLY A 330 3.34 9.78 21.21
C GLY A 330 3.01 11.20 20.76
N GLU A 331 3.93 12.13 21.05
CA GLU A 331 3.71 13.57 20.82
C GLU A 331 3.30 13.87 19.37
N ALA A 332 2.06 14.31 19.17
CA ALA A 332 1.52 14.68 17.86
C ALA A 332 1.75 16.18 17.62
N ARG A 333 2.22 16.55 16.42
CA ARG A 333 2.64 17.92 16.08
C ARG A 333 2.11 18.36 14.72
N VAL A 334 1.52 19.55 14.68
CA VAL A 334 0.92 20.14 13.46
C VAL A 334 1.97 20.26 12.36
N GLY A 335 1.71 19.62 11.21
CA GLY A 335 2.64 19.53 10.07
C GLY A 335 3.70 18.44 10.17
N GLU A 336 3.61 17.55 11.16
CA GLU A 336 4.37 16.30 11.26
C GLU A 336 3.37 15.12 11.33
N PRO A 337 2.77 14.70 10.19
CA PRO A 337 1.82 13.58 10.17
C PRO A 337 2.50 12.28 10.62
N VAL A 338 1.72 11.41 11.26
CA VAL A 338 2.17 10.11 11.73
C VAL A 338 1.65 9.04 10.78
N PHE A 339 2.54 8.12 10.40
CA PHE A 339 2.18 6.96 9.60
C PHE A 339 2.32 5.68 10.40
N ALA A 340 1.41 4.75 10.16
CA ALA A 340 1.39 3.42 10.75
C ALA A 340 1.06 2.40 9.66
N GLU A 341 1.31 1.13 9.94
CA GLU A 341 1.03 0.03 9.03
C GLU A 341 0.75 -1.26 9.82
N VAL A 342 -0.25 -2.02 9.38
CA VAL A 342 -0.51 -3.40 9.83
C VAL A 342 -0.31 -4.35 8.66
N ALA A 343 0.03 -5.60 8.97
CA ALA A 343 -0.02 -6.72 8.05
C ALA A 343 -0.97 -7.78 8.64
N LEU A 344 -1.99 -8.16 7.84
CA LEU A 344 -3.03 -9.12 8.19
C LEU A 344 -2.93 -10.33 7.26
N ARG A 345 -2.91 -11.55 7.82
CA ARG A 345 -3.08 -12.79 7.06
C ARG A 345 -4.57 -13.07 6.88
N VAL A 346 -4.98 -13.44 5.68
CA VAL A 346 -6.36 -13.84 5.36
C VAL A 346 -6.65 -15.23 5.92
N LEU A 347 -7.74 -15.35 6.67
CA LEU A 347 -8.30 -16.61 7.18
C LEU A 347 -9.59 -17.03 6.44
N SER A 348 -10.32 -16.06 5.88
CA SER A 348 -11.46 -16.29 5.00
C SER A 348 -11.65 -15.12 4.04
N VAL A 349 -12.17 -15.41 2.85
CA VAL A 349 -12.62 -14.39 1.88
C VAL A 349 -14.15 -14.51 1.76
N PRO A 350 -14.91 -13.40 1.82
CA PRO A 350 -14.46 -12.03 2.08
C PRO A 350 -13.93 -11.81 3.50
N ILE A 351 -13.04 -10.83 3.67
CA ILE A 351 -12.34 -10.57 4.94
C ILE A 351 -13.24 -9.99 6.06
N ASP A 352 -14.31 -9.26 5.73
CA ASP A 352 -15.39 -8.94 6.69
C ASP A 352 -16.70 -9.66 6.32
N PRO A 353 -17.01 -10.80 6.97
CA PRO A 353 -18.26 -11.53 6.76
C PRO A 353 -19.52 -10.79 7.25
N THR A 354 -19.39 -9.60 7.84
CA THR A 354 -20.49 -8.80 8.40
C THR A 354 -20.77 -7.50 7.65
N PHE A 355 -19.93 -7.12 6.69
CA PHE A 355 -20.06 -5.85 5.96
C PHE A 355 -21.13 -5.90 4.85
N GLY A 356 -22.01 -4.89 4.81
CA GLY A 356 -23.00 -4.71 3.74
C GLY A 356 -24.03 -5.85 3.61
N ALA A 357 -24.55 -6.04 2.39
CA ALA A 357 -25.52 -7.10 2.06
C ALA A 357 -24.89 -8.34 1.41
N GLY A 358 -23.60 -8.27 1.04
CA GLY A 358 -22.86 -9.34 0.35
C GLY A 358 -21.72 -9.98 1.15
N ALA A 359 -21.38 -9.43 2.32
CA ALA A 359 -20.06 -9.54 2.97
C ALA A 359 -18.94 -8.89 2.11
N GLY A 360 -18.01 -8.19 2.77
CA GLY A 360 -17.15 -7.21 2.10
C GLY A 360 -15.67 -7.49 2.23
N ASN A 361 -14.94 -7.32 1.13
CA ASN A 361 -13.50 -7.14 1.17
C ASN A 361 -13.18 -5.68 1.54
N VAL A 362 -13.47 -5.36 2.80
CA VAL A 362 -13.45 -4.01 3.40
C VAL A 362 -12.66 -4.03 4.70
N ASP A 363 -11.99 -2.91 4.99
CA ASP A 363 -11.28 -2.71 6.25
C ASP A 363 -11.33 -1.22 6.67
N CYS A 364 -11.44 -0.94 7.98
CA CYS A 364 -11.72 0.39 8.55
C CYS A 364 -10.87 0.73 9.78
N ALA A 365 -10.50 2.00 9.96
CA ALA A 365 -9.80 2.52 11.14
C ALA A 365 -10.32 3.90 11.55
N GLU A 366 -9.91 4.40 12.72
CA GLU A 366 -10.11 5.79 13.14
C GLU A 366 -8.90 6.41 13.87
N ALA A 367 -8.75 7.73 13.79
CA ALA A 367 -7.81 8.49 14.63
C ALA A 367 -8.54 9.30 15.71
N THR A 368 -7.93 9.45 16.88
CA THR A 368 -8.51 10.17 18.04
C THR A 368 -7.57 11.25 18.58
N GLY A 369 -8.15 12.41 18.96
CA GLY A 369 -7.44 13.61 19.41
C GLY A 369 -6.74 13.50 20.76
N SER A 370 -6.01 14.57 21.16
CA SER A 370 -5.31 14.62 22.46
C SER A 370 -5.37 15.98 23.15
N ASP A 371 -5.72 15.99 24.43
CA ASP A 371 -5.66 17.14 25.35
C ASP A 371 -5.14 16.71 26.73
N ILE A 372 -4.55 17.69 27.40
CA ILE A 372 -3.89 17.66 28.72
C ILE A 372 -4.01 19.01 29.45
N SER A 373 -4.84 19.93 28.94
CA SER A 373 -4.95 21.31 29.41
C SER A 373 -5.38 21.40 30.88
N SER A 374 -4.65 22.18 31.69
CA SER A 374 -4.98 22.37 33.11
C SER A 374 -5.55 23.77 33.37
N LYS A 375 -6.87 23.85 33.52
CA LYS A 375 -7.54 25.12 33.81
C LYS A 375 -7.14 25.69 35.19
N SER A 376 -6.87 26.99 35.25
CA SER A 376 -6.34 27.64 36.46
C SER A 376 -7.32 27.66 37.65
N ALA A 377 -6.74 27.69 38.86
CA ALA A 377 -7.29 27.18 40.12
C ALA A 377 -8.56 27.86 40.73
N ASN A 378 -9.34 28.63 39.98
CA ASN A 378 -10.59 29.26 40.46
C ASN A 378 -11.85 28.89 39.66
N SER A 379 -11.75 27.96 38.70
CA SER A 379 -12.90 27.25 38.13
C SER A 379 -12.50 25.81 37.87
N GLY A 380 -13.41 24.85 38.11
CA GLY A 380 -13.11 23.41 38.10
C GLY A 380 -12.37 22.92 36.86
N GLY A 381 -11.61 21.84 37.04
CA GLY A 381 -10.77 21.23 36.02
C GLY A 381 -11.55 20.76 34.79
N GLY A 382 -10.93 21.01 33.65
CA GLY A 382 -11.21 20.47 32.33
C GLY A 382 -10.00 20.81 31.45
N ASN A 383 -9.62 19.98 30.48
CA ASN A 383 -10.31 18.80 29.95
C ASN A 383 -9.40 17.56 29.90
N ASN A 384 -9.98 16.43 29.46
CA ASN A 384 -9.24 15.30 28.92
C ASN A 384 -9.26 15.37 27.37
N ALA A 385 -8.56 14.47 26.69
CA ALA A 385 -8.60 14.30 25.23
C ALA A 385 -10.03 14.07 24.68
N TRP A 386 -10.81 13.22 25.34
CA TRP A 386 -12.11 12.71 24.87
C TRP A 386 -13.26 13.74 24.79
N PRO A 387 -13.27 14.84 25.57
CA PRO A 387 -14.01 16.07 25.24
C PRO A 387 -13.78 16.66 23.83
N TYR A 388 -12.74 16.22 23.12
CA TYR A 388 -12.45 16.51 21.71
C TYR A 388 -12.41 15.23 20.86
N TYR A 389 -13.09 14.16 21.29
CA TYR A 389 -13.28 12.96 20.47
C TYR A 389 -14.08 13.30 19.22
N ILE A 390 -13.62 12.75 18.11
CA ILE A 390 -14.26 12.74 16.81
C ILE A 390 -13.92 11.36 16.27
N GLY A 391 -14.90 10.60 15.78
CA GLY A 391 -14.64 9.42 14.98
C GLY A 391 -14.08 9.86 13.62
N ALA A 392 -12.80 10.23 13.56
CA ALA A 392 -12.13 10.54 12.29
C ALA A 392 -11.76 9.22 11.60
N ALA A 393 -12.77 8.52 11.09
CA ALA A 393 -12.64 7.22 10.47
C ALA A 393 -12.31 7.32 8.98
N GLN A 394 -11.55 6.35 8.47
CA GLN A 394 -11.36 6.08 7.05
C GLN A 394 -11.38 4.57 6.85
N CYS A 395 -11.97 4.12 5.75
CA CYS A 395 -12.00 2.73 5.32
C CYS A 395 -11.29 2.56 3.98
N VAL A 396 -11.16 1.32 3.51
CA VAL A 396 -10.80 0.97 2.13
C VAL A 396 -11.65 -0.20 1.64
N PHE A 397 -11.84 -0.28 0.33
CA PHE A 397 -12.24 -1.50 -0.38
C PHE A 397 -10.99 -2.14 -0.99
N LEU A 398 -10.85 -3.47 -0.93
CA LEU A 398 -9.73 -4.14 -1.60
C LEU A 398 -9.83 -4.06 -3.13
N ARG A 399 -11.05 -3.97 -3.69
CA ARG A 399 -11.29 -3.86 -5.15
C ARG A 399 -10.87 -2.53 -5.77
N LEU A 400 -10.42 -1.56 -4.97
CA LEU A 400 -10.14 -0.20 -5.43
C LEU A 400 -8.93 0.41 -4.70
N LYS A 401 -7.85 0.70 -5.43
CA LYS A 401 -6.89 1.71 -4.98
C LYS A 401 -7.47 3.09 -5.30
N PHE A 402 -7.58 3.98 -4.32
CA PHE A 402 -7.98 5.38 -4.53
C PHE A 402 -7.38 6.28 -3.45
N ASP A 403 -6.18 6.81 -3.75
CA ASP A 403 -5.38 7.62 -2.83
C ASP A 403 -5.38 9.09 -3.24
N VAL A 404 -5.64 10.01 -2.30
CA VAL A 404 -5.46 11.46 -2.50
C VAL A 404 -4.22 11.94 -1.75
N GLU A 405 -3.18 12.31 -2.49
CA GLU A 405 -2.01 12.99 -1.94
C GLU A 405 -2.13 14.52 -2.06
N VAL A 406 -1.44 15.25 -1.16
CA VAL A 406 -1.30 16.71 -1.22
C VAL A 406 0.15 17.14 -0.97
N SER A 407 0.67 18.05 -1.80
CA SER A 407 2.10 18.37 -1.83
C SER A 407 2.68 19.03 -0.57
N LYS A 408 1.84 19.51 0.36
CA LYS A 408 2.23 20.06 1.67
C LYS A 408 1.12 19.85 2.71
N PRO A 409 1.40 19.34 3.93
CA PRO A 409 0.41 19.28 5.02
C PRO A 409 0.19 20.65 5.72
N VAL A 410 0.98 21.67 5.38
CA VAL A 410 0.89 23.03 5.95
C VAL A 410 1.15 24.06 4.86
N ALA A 411 0.34 25.11 4.80
CA ALA A 411 0.37 26.13 3.77
C ALA A 411 0.02 27.53 4.28
N SER A 412 0.21 28.54 3.43
CA SER A 412 -0.18 29.93 3.65
C SER A 412 -1.24 30.37 2.63
N VAL A 413 -2.03 31.40 2.94
CA VAL A 413 -2.89 32.05 1.93
C VAL A 413 -2.00 32.61 0.80
N GLY A 414 -2.28 32.18 -0.43
CA GLY A 414 -1.45 32.45 -1.61
C GLY A 414 -0.40 31.38 -1.96
N ASP A 415 -0.31 30.27 -1.21
CA ASP A 415 0.31 29.04 -1.73
C ASP A 415 -0.63 28.32 -2.70
N THR A 416 -0.08 27.78 -3.78
CA THR A 416 -0.74 26.73 -4.57
C THR A 416 -0.49 25.36 -3.93
N LEU A 417 -1.55 24.58 -3.78
CA LEU A 417 -1.50 23.16 -3.40
C LEU A 417 -1.71 22.31 -4.65
N HIS A 418 -0.91 21.26 -4.76
CA HIS A 418 -0.99 20.28 -5.83
C HIS A 418 -1.50 18.97 -5.22
N TYR A 419 -2.58 18.46 -5.77
CA TYR A 419 -3.25 17.22 -5.36
C TYR A 419 -3.10 16.18 -6.45
N VAL A 420 -2.85 14.93 -6.05
CA VAL A 420 -2.74 13.78 -6.96
C VAL A 420 -3.71 12.71 -6.49
N LEU A 421 -4.60 12.28 -7.38
CA LEU A 421 -5.46 11.11 -7.22
C LEU A 421 -4.81 9.96 -7.96
N ASN A 422 -4.33 8.97 -7.23
CA ASN A 422 -3.83 7.72 -7.81
C ASN A 422 -4.92 6.66 -7.63
N GLY A 423 -5.29 5.96 -8.70
CA GLY A 423 -6.24 4.86 -8.60
C GLY A 423 -5.97 3.70 -9.54
N LYS A 424 -6.43 2.52 -9.14
CA LYS A 424 -6.35 1.26 -9.88
C LYS A 424 -7.60 0.45 -9.64
N ASN A 425 -8.18 -0.12 -10.69
CA ASN A 425 -9.18 -1.16 -10.53
C ASN A 425 -8.52 -2.48 -10.10
N LEU A 426 -8.79 -2.93 -8.87
CA LEU A 426 -8.33 -4.20 -8.31
C LEU A 426 -9.45 -5.25 -8.26
N SER A 427 -10.63 -4.93 -8.81
CA SER A 427 -11.72 -5.87 -9.03
C SER A 427 -11.36 -6.87 -10.13
N LEU A 428 -11.81 -8.13 -9.99
CA LEU A 428 -11.80 -9.11 -11.08
C LEU A 428 -12.85 -8.78 -12.16
N ASP A 429 -13.88 -8.01 -11.82
CA ASP A 429 -14.89 -7.47 -12.74
C ASP A 429 -14.55 -6.03 -13.22
N PRO A 430 -14.93 -5.63 -14.45
CA PRO A 430 -14.86 -4.23 -14.87
C PRO A 430 -15.75 -3.29 -14.04
N GLU A 431 -15.22 -2.14 -13.65
CA GLU A 431 -15.96 -1.06 -12.99
C GLU A 431 -16.58 -0.13 -14.05
N THR A 432 -17.89 0.11 -14.00
CA THR A 432 -18.65 0.83 -15.04
C THR A 432 -19.27 2.12 -14.52
N GLY A 433 -19.40 3.12 -15.40
CA GLY A 433 -19.90 4.45 -15.02
C GLY A 433 -18.97 5.20 -14.07
N VAL A 434 -17.65 4.94 -14.15
CA VAL A 434 -16.67 5.39 -13.16
C VAL A 434 -16.49 6.91 -13.20
N VAL A 435 -16.69 7.57 -12.07
CA VAL A 435 -16.50 9.02 -11.91
C VAL A 435 -15.64 9.31 -10.68
N ALA A 436 -14.48 9.93 -10.91
CA ALA A 436 -13.61 10.43 -9.86
C ALA A 436 -13.82 11.94 -9.64
N LYS A 437 -13.82 12.39 -8.39
CA LYS A 437 -14.09 13.80 -8.03
C LYS A 437 -13.13 14.32 -6.96
N LEU A 438 -12.77 15.60 -7.06
CA LEU A 438 -12.17 16.38 -5.99
C LEU A 438 -13.14 17.46 -5.52
N LYS A 439 -13.55 17.39 -4.25
CA LYS A 439 -14.48 18.32 -3.61
C LYS A 439 -13.72 19.32 -2.74
N TYR A 440 -13.92 20.62 -2.98
CA TYR A 440 -13.27 21.71 -2.24
C TYR A 440 -14.23 22.86 -1.94
N VAL A 441 -13.89 23.75 -1.00
CA VAL A 441 -14.76 24.87 -0.58
C VAL A 441 -14.32 26.20 -1.21
N GLU A 442 -15.16 26.76 -2.07
CA GLU A 442 -14.81 27.90 -2.96
C GLU A 442 -14.62 29.25 -2.24
N SER A 443 -14.85 29.34 -0.93
CA SER A 443 -14.53 30.54 -0.11
C SER A 443 -13.07 30.59 0.36
N ASP A 444 -12.41 29.44 0.45
CA ASP A 444 -11.08 29.27 1.06
C ASP A 444 -10.07 28.64 0.07
N GLN A 445 -10.56 28.22 -1.09
CA GLN A 445 -9.79 27.52 -2.13
C GLN A 445 -10.26 27.93 -3.54
N THR A 446 -9.31 28.19 -4.45
CA THR A 446 -9.59 28.49 -5.86
C THR A 446 -8.91 27.47 -6.76
N TYR A 447 -9.69 26.71 -7.54
CA TYR A 447 -9.19 25.86 -8.61
C TYR A 447 -8.36 26.66 -9.64
N VAL A 448 -7.19 26.14 -10.02
CA VAL A 448 -6.27 26.74 -10.99
C VAL A 448 -6.22 25.90 -12.27
N THR A 449 -5.82 24.63 -12.15
CA THR A 449 -5.54 23.70 -13.25
C THR A 449 -5.82 22.26 -12.84
N ALA A 450 -6.01 21.37 -13.82
CA ALA A 450 -6.09 19.93 -13.61
C ALA A 450 -5.76 19.16 -14.90
N THR A 451 -5.27 17.93 -14.72
CA THR A 451 -4.83 17.02 -15.80
C THR A 451 -5.30 15.59 -15.48
N PRO A 452 -6.00 14.88 -16.37
CA PRO A 452 -6.63 15.33 -17.61
C PRO A 452 -7.63 16.49 -17.40
N ALA A 453 -8.09 17.11 -18.48
CA ALA A 453 -8.99 18.27 -18.39
C ALA A 453 -10.38 17.87 -17.84
N PRO A 454 -10.81 18.40 -16.67
CA PRO A 454 -12.02 17.94 -15.98
C PRO A 454 -13.29 18.72 -16.36
N THR A 455 -14.44 18.15 -15.98
CA THR A 455 -15.68 18.91 -15.78
C THR A 455 -15.61 19.62 -14.41
N ARG A 456 -15.79 20.94 -14.35
CA ARG A 456 -15.88 21.68 -13.07
C ARG A 456 -17.32 22.06 -12.74
N ILE A 457 -17.84 21.53 -11.63
CA ILE A 457 -19.22 21.68 -11.17
C ILE A 457 -19.24 22.61 -9.95
N GLN A 458 -19.77 23.83 -10.10
CA GLN A 458 -19.77 24.87 -9.06
C GLN A 458 -20.66 24.58 -7.83
N THR A 459 -21.40 23.47 -7.82
CA THR A 459 -22.10 22.97 -6.63
C THR A 459 -22.18 21.46 -6.76
N CYS A 460 -21.41 20.75 -5.92
CA CYS A 460 -21.41 19.30 -5.90
C CYS A 460 -22.84 18.74 -5.71
N PRO A 461 -23.22 17.62 -6.37
CA PRO A 461 -24.41 16.87 -6.02
C PRO A 461 -24.44 16.55 -4.51
N GLY A 462 -25.60 16.70 -3.87
CA GLY A 462 -25.75 16.56 -2.41
C GLY A 462 -25.20 17.72 -1.57
N GLU A 463 -24.05 18.29 -1.92
CA GLU A 463 -23.26 19.18 -1.06
C GLU A 463 -23.26 20.64 -1.52
N SER A 464 -24.27 21.40 -1.05
CA SER A 464 -24.55 22.78 -1.51
C SER A 464 -23.47 23.84 -1.22
N ASN A 465 -22.38 23.48 -0.53
CA ASN A 465 -21.27 24.35 -0.13
C ASN A 465 -19.91 23.95 -0.75
N LYS A 466 -19.79 22.80 -1.41
CA LYS A 466 -18.56 22.36 -2.10
C LYS A 466 -18.67 22.56 -3.61
N THR A 467 -17.54 22.89 -4.24
CA THR A 467 -17.32 22.81 -5.69
C THR A 467 -16.58 21.52 -6.00
N CYS A 468 -16.97 20.86 -7.09
CA CYS A 468 -16.39 19.61 -7.55
C CYS A 468 -15.56 19.84 -8.82
N VAL A 469 -14.36 19.26 -8.85
CA VAL A 469 -13.61 18.93 -10.07
C VAL A 469 -13.92 17.46 -10.36
N GLU A 470 -14.37 17.13 -11.56
CA GLU A 470 -14.92 15.81 -11.91
C GLU A 470 -14.28 15.27 -13.18
N TRP A 471 -13.93 13.98 -13.16
CA TRP A 471 -13.43 13.20 -14.28
C TRP A 471 -14.33 11.98 -14.48
N ASP A 472 -15.02 11.96 -15.62
CA ASP A 472 -15.69 10.77 -16.14
C ASP A 472 -14.62 9.87 -16.77
N LEU A 473 -14.42 8.69 -16.18
CA LEU A 473 -13.47 7.67 -16.63
C LEU A 473 -14.18 6.56 -17.45
N GLY A 474 -15.51 6.59 -17.55
CA GLY A 474 -16.31 5.71 -18.38
C GLY A 474 -16.41 4.27 -17.85
N THR A 475 -15.39 3.45 -18.10
CA THR A 475 -15.33 2.05 -17.67
C THR A 475 -13.87 1.63 -17.55
N LEU A 476 -13.50 1.13 -16.38
CA LEU A 476 -12.16 0.61 -16.09
C LEU A 476 -12.21 -0.93 -16.15
N GLN A 477 -11.38 -1.53 -16.99
CA GLN A 477 -11.15 -2.98 -16.95
C GLN A 477 -10.45 -3.37 -15.65
N PRO A 478 -10.46 -4.66 -15.27
CA PRO A 478 -9.53 -5.18 -14.27
C PRO A 478 -8.10 -4.74 -14.62
N GLY A 479 -7.41 -4.09 -13.68
CA GLY A 479 -6.02 -3.65 -13.87
C GLY A 479 -5.84 -2.22 -14.39
N ASP A 480 -6.90 -1.55 -14.88
CA ASP A 480 -6.76 -0.18 -15.40
C ASP A 480 -6.31 0.79 -14.28
N GLU A 481 -5.17 1.45 -14.51
CA GLU A 481 -4.59 2.49 -13.66
C GLU A 481 -4.89 3.91 -14.19
N TYR A 482 -5.07 4.86 -13.27
CA TYR A 482 -5.22 6.27 -13.61
C TYR A 482 -4.58 7.19 -12.58
N VAL A 483 -4.09 8.35 -13.06
CA VAL A 483 -3.57 9.45 -12.24
C VAL A 483 -4.25 10.74 -12.66
N LEU A 484 -4.84 11.46 -11.70
CA LEU A 484 -5.53 12.73 -11.92
C LEU A 484 -4.90 13.81 -11.03
N GLU A 485 -4.40 14.87 -11.63
CA GLU A 485 -3.74 15.99 -10.94
C GLU A 485 -4.68 17.20 -10.86
N ALA A 486 -4.62 17.95 -9.75
CA ALA A 486 -5.27 19.25 -9.63
C ALA A 486 -4.46 20.26 -8.81
N ASP A 487 -4.33 21.48 -9.33
CA ASP A 487 -3.75 22.64 -8.64
C ASP A 487 -4.87 23.52 -8.07
N ILE A 488 -4.80 23.82 -6.78
CA ILE A 488 -5.78 24.64 -6.05
C ILE A 488 -5.04 25.65 -5.18
N ASP A 489 -5.28 26.94 -5.41
CA ASP A 489 -4.73 28.04 -4.61
C ASP A 489 -5.47 28.17 -3.27
N VAL A 490 -4.71 28.39 -2.19
CA VAL A 490 -5.22 28.71 -0.85
C VAL A 490 -5.64 30.19 -0.76
N GLN A 491 -6.86 30.48 -0.31
CA GLN A 491 -7.50 31.80 -0.41
C GLN A 491 -8.17 32.25 0.90
N GLY A 492 -8.87 33.39 0.85
CA GLY A 492 -9.82 33.81 1.89
C GLY A 492 -9.21 34.50 3.13
N GLN A 493 -9.84 34.27 4.28
CA GLN A 493 -9.31 34.63 5.60
C GLN A 493 -8.91 33.39 6.43
N GLY A 494 -8.97 32.22 5.81
CA GLY A 494 -8.69 30.93 6.43
C GLY A 494 -9.83 30.45 7.31
N GLY A 495 -10.59 29.48 6.81
CA GLY A 495 -10.80 28.28 7.60
C GLY A 495 -9.48 27.81 8.21
N GLY A 496 -9.52 27.32 9.45
CA GLY A 496 -8.28 27.01 10.19
C GLY A 496 -7.38 25.98 9.50
N THR A 497 -7.97 25.21 8.60
CA THR A 497 -7.38 24.10 7.84
C THR A 497 -8.24 23.92 6.60
N ASN A 498 -7.62 23.65 5.46
CA ASN A 498 -8.31 23.25 4.24
C ASN A 498 -8.55 21.74 4.27
N VAL A 499 -9.78 21.35 3.95
CA VAL A 499 -10.18 19.97 3.68
C VAL A 499 -10.45 19.85 2.18
N VAL A 500 -9.94 18.77 1.58
CA VAL A 500 -10.23 18.37 0.20
C VAL A 500 -10.56 16.89 0.23
N VAL A 501 -11.75 16.55 -0.28
CA VAL A 501 -12.25 15.17 -0.30
C VAL A 501 -12.12 14.64 -1.73
N GLY A 502 -11.41 13.53 -1.90
CA GLY A 502 -11.54 12.71 -3.08
C GLY A 502 -12.76 11.81 -2.93
N GLN A 503 -13.57 11.70 -3.99
CA GLN A 503 -14.66 10.73 -4.09
C GLN A 503 -14.50 9.89 -5.36
N TYR A 504 -14.81 8.61 -5.26
CA TYR A 504 -14.92 7.68 -6.38
C TYR A 504 -16.35 7.11 -6.41
N GLU A 505 -16.99 7.12 -7.56
CA GLU A 505 -18.31 6.50 -7.82
C GLU A 505 -18.19 5.52 -9.00
N SER A 506 -18.87 4.38 -8.92
CA SER A 506 -19.11 3.42 -10.02
C SER A 506 -20.46 2.72 -9.80
N ASN A 507 -21.04 2.09 -10.82
CA ASN A 507 -22.33 1.41 -10.70
C ASN A 507 -22.26 0.21 -9.73
N GLU A 508 -21.13 -0.49 -9.73
CA GLU A 508 -20.84 -1.68 -8.95
C GLU A 508 -20.61 -1.31 -7.48
N LEU A 509 -19.88 -0.22 -7.22
CA LEU A 509 -19.69 0.32 -5.88
C LEU A 509 -20.98 0.92 -5.30
N ASP A 510 -21.76 1.70 -6.07
CA ASP A 510 -23.02 2.29 -5.59
C ASP A 510 -24.08 1.22 -5.26
N ALA A 511 -23.97 0.02 -5.83
CA ALA A 511 -24.81 -1.12 -5.47
C ALA A 511 -24.48 -1.70 -4.08
N ILE A 512 -23.26 -1.48 -3.58
CA ILE A 512 -22.76 -1.96 -2.27
C ILE A 512 -22.82 -0.84 -1.22
N ASN A 513 -22.30 0.35 -1.54
CA ASN A 513 -22.30 1.54 -0.69
C ASN A 513 -22.76 2.78 -1.50
N PRO A 514 -24.06 3.13 -1.47
CA PRO A 514 -24.60 4.25 -2.23
C PRO A 514 -23.98 5.61 -1.85
N GLY A 515 -23.41 6.30 -2.83
CA GLY A 515 -22.60 7.50 -2.65
C GLY A 515 -21.10 7.27 -2.88
N GLY A 516 -20.69 6.07 -3.29
CA GLY A 516 -19.30 5.75 -3.62
C GLY A 516 -18.37 5.60 -2.43
N PHE A 517 -17.08 5.89 -2.65
CA PHE A 517 -15.98 5.84 -1.68
C PHE A 517 -15.35 7.22 -1.51
N GLU A 518 -14.94 7.59 -0.28
CA GLU A 518 -14.33 8.90 0.02
C GLU A 518 -13.04 8.78 0.84
N THR A 519 -12.07 9.67 0.53
CA THR A 519 -10.79 9.81 1.25
C THR A 519 -10.41 11.30 1.36
N THR A 520 -9.70 11.72 2.43
CA THR A 520 -9.65 13.14 2.83
C THR A 520 -8.24 13.71 3.05
N ALA A 521 -7.78 14.54 2.12
CA ALA A 521 -6.59 15.35 2.27
C ALA A 521 -6.82 16.58 3.18
N LEU A 522 -5.93 16.77 4.15
CA LEU A 522 -6.00 17.85 5.15
C LEU A 522 -4.72 18.70 5.11
N THR A 523 -4.89 20.01 4.92
CA THR A 523 -3.77 20.98 4.89
C THR A 523 -4.00 22.13 5.86
N VAL A 524 -3.12 22.30 6.84
CA VAL A 524 -3.26 23.37 7.85
C VAL A 524 -2.83 24.72 7.25
N VAL A 525 -3.77 25.67 7.19
CA VAL A 525 -3.57 27.02 6.62
C VAL A 525 -3.24 28.07 7.70
N GLN A 526 -3.45 27.75 8.98
CA GLN A 526 -3.13 28.66 10.07
C GLN A 526 -1.61 28.95 10.17
N PRO A 527 -1.20 30.20 10.50
CA PRO A 527 0.20 30.55 10.66
C PRO A 527 0.86 29.82 11.85
N VAL A 528 1.59 28.74 11.58
CA VAL A 528 2.27 27.89 12.56
C VAL A 528 3.79 28.00 12.49
N ALA A 529 4.45 27.83 13.63
CA ALA A 529 5.90 27.68 13.75
C ALA A 529 6.27 26.20 13.91
N ILE A 530 7.18 25.69 13.08
CA ILE A 530 7.58 24.27 13.07
C ILE A 530 9.11 24.18 13.16
N PRO A 531 9.69 24.11 14.36
CA PRO A 531 11.12 23.95 14.54
C PRO A 531 11.58 22.56 14.08
N LYS A 532 12.57 22.49 13.20
CA LYS A 532 13.27 21.24 12.86
C LYS A 532 14.78 21.41 13.09
N LEU A 533 15.41 20.38 13.65
CA LEU A 533 16.83 20.33 13.96
C LEU A 533 17.49 19.21 13.17
N ALA A 534 18.39 19.57 12.24
CA ALA A 534 19.20 18.62 11.50
C ALA A 534 20.65 18.73 11.99
N MET A 535 21.02 17.89 12.96
CA MET A 535 22.41 17.80 13.41
C MET A 535 23.23 17.07 12.36
N THR A 536 24.36 17.63 11.95
CA THR A 536 25.33 16.85 11.19
C THR A 536 26.00 15.88 12.15
N ASN A 537 25.54 14.63 12.10
CA ASN A 537 26.21 13.51 12.74
C ASN A 537 27.59 13.38 12.07
N THR A 538 28.63 14.01 12.64
CA THR A 538 29.96 14.25 12.03
C THR A 538 30.84 12.99 12.01
N LEU A 539 30.22 11.89 11.60
CA LEU A 539 30.78 10.56 11.49
C LEU A 539 30.89 10.21 10.00
N ASP A 540 32.06 10.46 9.44
CA ASP A 540 32.68 9.38 8.69
C ASP A 540 32.87 8.22 9.70
N PRO A 541 32.12 7.11 9.57
CA PRO A 541 32.16 6.04 10.56
C PRO A 541 33.56 5.40 10.64
N THR A 542 34.36 5.50 9.58
CA THR A 542 35.64 4.80 9.44
C THR A 542 36.79 5.46 10.21
N ALA A 543 36.70 6.76 10.50
CA ALA A 543 37.83 7.55 11.01
C ALA A 543 37.56 8.36 12.29
N ASN A 544 36.32 8.83 12.52
CA ASN A 544 36.04 9.81 13.57
C ASN A 544 35.47 9.20 14.86
N PHE A 545 36.20 9.36 15.98
CA PHE A 545 35.70 9.04 17.32
C PHE A 545 36.28 9.97 18.40
N ALA A 546 35.53 10.17 19.48
CA ALA A 546 35.96 11.01 20.58
C ALA A 546 36.82 10.21 21.60
N ALA A 547 37.98 10.74 21.98
CA ALA A 547 38.76 10.19 23.08
C ALA A 547 38.10 10.49 24.44
N ALA A 548 38.14 9.53 25.37
CA ALA A 548 37.77 9.80 26.76
C ALA A 548 38.67 10.89 27.34
N GLY A 549 38.09 11.90 27.99
CA GLY A 549 38.82 13.09 28.46
C GLY A 549 39.05 14.16 27.39
N SER A 550 38.57 13.98 26.15
CA SER A 550 38.63 15.03 25.12
C SER A 550 37.78 16.24 25.53
N THR A 551 38.37 17.43 25.47
CA THR A 551 37.72 18.68 25.90
C THR A 551 37.01 19.44 24.79
N THR A 552 37.08 19.00 23.53
CA THR A 552 36.64 19.79 22.37
C THR A 552 36.07 18.96 21.22
N TRP A 553 35.23 17.95 21.48
CA TRP A 553 34.57 17.23 20.37
C TRP A 553 33.51 18.12 19.72
N ALA A 554 33.69 18.46 18.44
CA ALA A 554 32.84 19.42 17.74
C ALA A 554 31.54 18.78 17.23
N VAL A 555 30.43 19.42 17.57
CA VAL A 555 29.06 19.06 17.16
C VAL A 555 28.51 20.21 16.33
N ASN A 556 27.92 19.91 15.18
CA ASN A 556 27.40 20.89 14.23
C ASN A 556 26.00 20.49 13.74
N GLY A 557 25.29 21.41 13.10
CA GLY A 557 23.96 21.18 12.55
C GLY A 557 23.30 22.45 12.03
N THR A 558 22.02 22.33 11.70
CA THR A 558 21.14 23.46 11.38
C THR A 558 19.85 23.37 12.21
N LEU A 559 19.39 24.54 12.64
CA LEU A 559 18.09 24.74 13.26
C LEU A 559 17.27 25.61 12.30
N VAL A 560 16.11 25.12 11.87
CA VAL A 560 15.25 25.75 10.87
C VAL A 560 13.82 25.88 11.40
N ASN A 561 13.16 26.98 11.05
CA ASN A 561 11.71 27.08 11.17
C ASN A 561 11.09 26.67 9.83
N ALA A 562 10.56 25.45 9.74
CA ALA A 562 9.86 24.93 8.57
C ALA A 562 8.39 25.39 8.49
N GLY A 563 7.91 26.17 9.47
CA GLY A 563 6.54 26.66 9.54
C GLY A 563 6.30 27.95 8.74
N THR A 564 5.04 28.33 8.64
CA THR A 564 4.51 29.48 7.87
C THR A 564 4.53 30.80 8.65
N THR A 565 4.70 30.78 9.97
CA THR A 565 4.80 31.99 10.82
C THR A 565 6.20 32.23 11.39
N ASN A 566 6.41 33.37 12.05
CA ASN A 566 7.65 33.65 12.77
C ASN A 566 7.71 32.85 14.08
N TRP A 567 8.82 32.14 14.31
CA TRP A 567 9.12 31.45 15.56
C TRP A 567 10.02 32.30 16.45
N GLY A 568 9.58 32.63 17.67
CA GLY A 568 10.45 33.16 18.71
C GLY A 568 11.13 32.02 19.46
N ASN A 569 12.39 31.69 19.14
CA ASN A 569 13.14 30.71 19.92
C ASN A 569 13.62 31.37 21.23
N ASP A 570 12.91 31.11 22.34
CA ASP A 570 13.22 31.61 23.68
C ASP A 570 14.52 31.01 24.21
N SER A 571 14.64 29.68 24.13
CA SER A 571 15.81 28.96 24.62
C SER A 571 15.99 27.60 23.94
N LEU A 572 17.22 27.08 24.03
CA LEU A 572 17.56 25.71 23.71
C LEU A 572 18.02 25.00 24.99
N VAL A 573 17.62 23.75 25.18
CA VAL A 573 18.08 22.91 26.29
C VAL A 573 18.74 21.66 25.71
N VAL A 574 20.00 21.42 26.05
CA VAL A 574 20.74 20.23 25.64
C VAL A 574 20.84 19.29 26.84
N THR A 575 20.35 18.07 26.70
CA THR A 575 20.46 17.01 27.71
C THR A 575 21.52 16.02 27.27
N LEU A 576 22.62 16.01 28.02
CA LEU A 576 23.80 15.18 27.82
C LEU A 576 23.73 13.92 28.71
N PRO A 577 24.54 12.88 28.47
CA PRO A 577 24.74 11.80 29.43
C PRO A 577 25.35 12.31 30.75
N THR A 578 25.12 11.59 31.85
CA THR A 578 25.60 12.00 33.18
C THR A 578 27.11 12.23 33.21
N GLY A 579 27.53 13.38 33.74
CA GLY A 579 28.94 13.78 33.85
C GLY A 579 29.54 14.47 32.62
N TRP A 580 28.84 14.50 31.48
CA TRP A 580 29.25 15.28 30.31
C TRP A 580 28.88 16.76 30.45
N SER A 581 29.59 17.63 29.73
CA SER A 581 29.31 19.08 29.68
C SER A 581 29.60 19.67 28.30
N ILE A 582 28.85 20.70 27.89
CA ILE A 582 29.23 21.53 26.74
C ILE A 582 30.48 22.35 27.13
N THR A 583 31.49 22.34 26.28
CA THR A 583 32.77 23.02 26.49
C THR A 583 32.56 24.52 26.62
N ASN A 584 33.19 25.13 27.63
CA ASN A 584 32.98 26.52 28.05
C ASN A 584 31.52 26.89 28.42
N GLY A 585 30.59 25.93 28.45
CA GLY A 585 29.16 26.19 28.60
C GLY A 585 28.62 27.11 27.50
N GLN A 586 29.04 26.92 26.24
CA GLN A 586 28.69 27.80 25.11
C GLN A 586 28.22 27.04 23.87
N ILE A 587 27.16 27.56 23.24
CA ILE A 587 26.72 27.18 21.89
C ILE A 587 26.79 28.40 20.96
N VAL A 588 26.89 28.17 19.66
CA VAL A 588 26.82 29.19 18.61
C VAL A 588 25.61 28.91 17.74
N VAL A 589 24.75 29.91 17.54
CA VAL A 589 23.52 29.78 16.73
C VAL A 589 23.40 30.99 15.80
N GLY A 590 23.44 30.76 14.49
CA GLY A 590 23.47 31.82 13.47
C GLY A 590 24.69 32.74 13.59
N GLY A 591 25.83 32.19 14.02
CA GLY A 591 27.06 32.96 14.29
C GLY A 591 27.04 33.76 15.60
N THR A 592 25.95 33.74 16.37
CA THR A 592 25.87 34.39 17.69
C THR A 592 26.19 33.38 18.80
N THR A 593 27.14 33.68 19.67
CA THR A 593 27.48 32.83 20.83
C THR A 593 26.53 33.06 22.00
N PHE A 594 25.92 31.99 22.50
CA PHE A 594 25.12 31.95 23.71
C PHE A 594 25.86 31.19 24.80
N SER A 595 25.92 31.76 26.00
CA SER A 595 26.43 31.08 27.19
C SER A 595 25.27 30.47 27.97
N CYS A 596 25.51 29.34 28.63
CA CYS A 596 24.51 28.64 29.41
C CYS A 596 23.95 29.52 30.54
N THR A 597 22.64 29.41 30.79
CA THR A 597 21.90 30.15 31.80
C THR A 597 21.29 29.22 32.87
N GLY A 598 21.28 29.67 34.13
CA GLY A 598 20.73 28.92 35.26
C GLY A 598 21.76 28.10 36.05
N GLY A 599 21.28 27.31 37.00
CA GLY A 599 22.12 26.61 37.99
C GLY A 599 22.85 25.36 37.49
N GLY A 600 22.58 24.91 36.26
CA GLY A 600 23.13 23.65 35.71
C GLY A 600 24.48 23.78 34.99
N CYS A 601 24.95 24.99 34.69
CA CYS A 601 25.96 25.31 33.66
C CYS A 601 27.42 24.88 33.93
N ALA A 602 27.63 23.94 34.85
CA ALA A 602 28.90 23.24 35.12
C ALA A 602 28.68 21.93 35.91
N THR A 603 27.52 21.79 36.55
CA THR A 603 27.19 20.74 37.54
C THR A 603 26.07 19.80 37.07
N SER A 604 25.38 20.14 35.99
CA SER A 604 24.28 19.37 35.40
C SER A 604 24.65 18.91 34.00
N ASN A 605 24.20 17.71 33.65
CA ASN A 605 24.20 17.20 32.27
C ASN A 605 23.07 17.84 31.42
N VAL A 606 22.10 18.51 32.05
CA VAL A 606 21.10 19.35 31.37
C VAL A 606 21.59 20.80 31.39
N GLN A 607 21.79 21.41 30.21
CA GLN A 607 22.25 22.79 30.04
C GLN A 607 21.27 23.62 29.20
N THR A 608 20.84 24.75 29.75
CA THR A 608 19.89 25.68 29.11
C THR A 608 20.61 26.89 28.54
N PHE A 609 20.20 27.36 27.36
CA PHE A 609 20.76 28.50 26.66
C PHE A 609 19.63 29.45 26.28
N SER A 610 19.54 30.60 26.96
CA SER A 610 18.57 31.66 26.62
C SER A 610 19.00 32.34 25.33
N THR A 611 18.35 31.99 24.22
CA THR A 611 18.69 32.42 22.86
C THR A 611 17.92 33.66 22.43
N SER A 612 16.63 33.74 22.76
CA SER A 612 15.70 34.83 22.39
C SER A 612 15.84 35.28 20.92
N GLN A 613 16.00 34.33 20.01
CA GLN A 613 16.17 34.58 18.58
C GLN A 613 14.86 34.37 17.82
N THR A 614 14.34 35.40 17.15
CA THR A 614 13.26 35.20 16.16
C THR A 614 13.79 34.59 14.87
N TYR A 615 13.14 33.54 14.37
CA TYR A 615 13.32 32.92 13.06
C TYR A 615 12.13 33.29 12.18
N ALA A 616 12.39 33.76 10.96
CA ALA A 616 11.33 33.91 9.95
C ALA A 616 10.85 32.53 9.46
N SER A 617 9.72 32.48 8.75
CA SER A 617 9.31 31.29 7.99
C SER A 617 10.44 30.85 7.04
N LEU A 618 10.63 29.53 6.92
CA LEU A 618 11.70 28.86 6.17
C LEU A 618 13.13 29.27 6.53
N GLN A 619 13.35 30.05 7.59
CA GLN A 619 14.71 30.49 7.95
C GLN A 619 15.49 29.39 8.66
N SER A 620 16.61 28.99 8.05
CA SER A 620 17.61 28.10 8.66
C SER A 620 18.78 28.90 9.24
N ARG A 621 19.36 28.41 10.34
CA ARG A 621 20.61 28.91 10.95
C ARG A 621 21.50 27.74 11.36
N ALA A 622 22.80 27.84 11.11
CA ALA A 622 23.76 26.88 11.64
C ALA A 622 23.79 26.93 13.17
N ILE A 623 23.81 25.75 13.81
CA ILE A 623 24.07 25.55 15.23
C ILE A 623 25.37 24.76 15.37
N SER A 624 26.24 25.17 16.29
CA SER A 624 27.46 24.42 16.62
C SER A 624 27.88 24.62 18.07
N PHE A 625 28.48 23.59 18.65
CA PHE A 625 29.08 23.61 19.97
C PHE A 625 30.18 22.55 20.08
N ALA A 626 30.90 22.54 21.18
CA ALA A 626 31.82 21.44 21.50
C ALA A 626 31.39 20.77 22.80
N VAL A 627 31.62 19.46 22.94
CA VAL A 627 31.40 18.73 24.18
C VAL A 627 32.71 18.26 24.80
N THR A 628 32.72 18.25 26.12
CA THR A 628 33.77 17.66 26.95
C THR A 628 33.35 16.25 27.34
N VAL A 629 34.14 15.26 26.89
CA VAL A 629 33.98 13.84 27.20
C VAL A 629 34.63 13.57 28.56
N PRO A 630 33.95 12.90 29.51
CA PRO A 630 34.56 12.51 30.79
C PRO A 630 35.83 11.66 30.60
N ALA A 631 36.85 11.88 31.43
CA ALA A 631 38.11 11.10 31.39
C ALA A 631 37.92 9.60 31.71
N GLY A 632 36.81 9.25 32.38
CA GLY A 632 36.41 7.87 32.66
C GLY A 632 35.25 7.36 31.79
N ALA A 633 34.92 8.02 30.67
CA ALA A 633 33.90 7.53 29.75
C ALA A 633 34.34 6.19 29.12
N ALA A 634 33.50 5.17 29.24
CA ALA A 634 33.74 3.86 28.63
C ALA A 634 33.59 3.94 27.10
N THR A 635 34.31 3.07 26.38
CA THR A 635 34.13 2.87 24.94
C THR A 635 32.68 2.49 24.63
N GLY A 636 32.00 3.27 23.78
CA GLY A 636 30.57 3.12 23.54
C GLY A 636 29.96 4.24 22.70
N LEU A 637 28.67 4.10 22.36
CA LEU A 637 27.86 5.14 21.73
C LEU A 637 27.11 5.92 22.82
N TYR A 638 27.13 7.25 22.72
CA TYR A 638 26.46 8.15 23.67
C TYR A 638 25.52 9.07 22.91
N THR A 639 24.26 9.16 23.34
CA THR A 639 23.24 10.00 22.71
C THR A 639 22.93 11.25 23.52
N PHE A 640 22.40 12.28 22.84
CA PHE A 640 22.10 13.59 23.40
C PHE A 640 20.73 14.04 22.89
N ASP A 641 19.85 14.47 23.79
CA ASP A 641 18.57 15.07 23.41
C ASP A 641 18.72 16.60 23.33
N VAL A 642 18.03 17.23 22.37
CA VAL A 642 17.91 18.70 22.28
C VAL A 642 16.44 19.09 22.34
N GLN A 643 16.10 20.03 23.20
CA GLN A 643 14.78 20.66 23.25
C GLN A 643 14.89 22.11 22.80
N ALA A 644 13.91 22.58 22.03
CA ALA A 644 13.74 23.99 21.74
C ALA A 644 12.44 24.49 22.37
N TYR A 645 12.54 25.56 23.17
CA TYR A 645 11.38 26.26 23.72
C TYR A 645 11.21 27.57 22.97
N GLY A 646 9.97 27.97 22.72
CA GLY A 646 9.69 29.21 22.01
C GLY A 646 8.25 29.65 22.05
N ASP A 647 7.97 30.74 21.33
CA ASP A 647 6.63 31.26 21.11
C ASP A 647 6.31 31.59 19.65
N GLN A 648 5.01 31.77 19.40
CA GLN A 648 4.43 32.17 18.13
C GLN A 648 3.15 32.99 18.37
N ASN A 649 2.80 33.85 17.41
CA ASN A 649 1.75 34.86 17.60
C ASN A 649 0.34 34.29 17.81
N VAL A 650 0.05 33.10 17.29
CA VAL A 650 -1.28 32.48 17.31
C VAL A 650 -1.47 31.60 18.55
N PHE A 651 -0.60 30.58 18.72
CA PHE A 651 -0.73 29.53 19.73
C PHE A 651 0.11 29.75 21.00
N GLY A 652 0.79 30.90 21.15
CA GLY A 652 1.56 31.21 22.35
C GLY A 652 2.86 30.39 22.47
N LYS A 653 3.13 29.84 23.66
CA LYS A 653 4.40 29.16 24.01
C LYS A 653 4.30 27.64 23.85
N PHE A 654 5.36 27.03 23.33
CA PHE A 654 5.43 25.60 23.05
C PHE A 654 6.86 25.04 23.20
N GLU A 655 6.97 23.71 23.18
CA GLU A 655 8.23 22.95 23.21
C GLU A 655 8.37 22.11 21.93
N THR A 656 9.60 21.81 21.51
CA THR A 656 9.89 20.82 20.48
C THR A 656 11.10 19.99 20.92
N LEU A 657 10.87 18.70 21.21
CA LEU A 657 11.92 17.74 21.53
C LEU A 657 12.45 17.09 20.24
N PHE A 658 13.77 17.08 20.12
CA PHE A 658 14.57 16.28 19.19
C PHE A 658 15.29 15.19 20.02
N PRO A 659 14.70 13.98 20.14
CA PRO A 659 15.29 12.91 20.92
C PRO A 659 16.49 12.31 20.18
N GLU A 660 17.55 11.92 20.90
CA GLU A 660 18.73 11.25 20.35
C GLU A 660 19.41 12.00 19.18
N ALA A 661 19.17 13.33 19.09
CA ALA A 661 19.55 14.23 18.00
C ALA A 661 21.05 14.26 17.65
N VAL A 662 21.91 13.78 18.54
CA VAL A 662 23.34 13.52 18.27
C VAL A 662 23.71 12.15 18.85
N THR A 663 24.56 11.40 18.15
CA THR A 663 25.22 10.19 18.68
C THR A 663 26.73 10.34 18.55
N ILE A 664 27.47 10.27 19.66
CA ILE A 664 28.95 10.34 19.66
C ILE A 664 29.55 8.96 20.00
N PRO A 665 30.38 8.38 19.12
CA PRO A 665 31.23 7.25 19.46
C PRO A 665 32.42 7.69 20.29
N VAL A 666 32.63 7.03 21.43
CA VAL A 666 33.76 7.25 22.33
C VAL A 666 34.67 6.02 22.33
N GLY A 667 35.98 6.26 22.34
CA GLY A 667 37.02 5.23 22.54
C GLY A 667 37.35 4.35 21.32
N ALA A 668 36.43 4.20 20.36
CA ALA A 668 36.66 3.50 19.09
C ALA A 668 35.78 4.06 17.96
N VAL A 669 36.20 3.85 16.71
CA VAL A 669 35.40 4.11 15.50
C VAL A 669 34.21 3.16 15.39
N ARG A 670 33.22 3.51 14.56
CA ARG A 670 32.10 2.60 14.23
C ARG A 670 32.50 1.68 13.07
N THR A 671 31.88 0.52 12.99
CA THR A 671 31.86 -0.28 11.77
C THR A 671 31.04 0.46 10.71
N ALA A 672 31.43 0.35 9.44
CA ALA A 672 30.61 0.80 8.33
C ALA A 672 29.22 0.11 8.37
N PRO A 673 28.13 0.75 7.90
CA PRO A 673 26.86 0.07 7.75
C PRO A 673 27.01 -1.13 6.81
N PRO A 674 26.42 -2.30 7.13
CA PRO A 674 26.37 -3.41 6.19
C PRO A 674 25.49 -3.03 4.98
N ILE A 675 25.79 -3.64 3.83
CA ILE A 675 25.03 -3.50 2.59
C ILE A 675 24.26 -4.81 2.38
N LEU A 676 22.94 -4.73 2.20
CA LEU A 676 22.10 -5.90 1.91
C LEU A 676 22.15 -6.24 0.41
N GLN A 677 21.83 -7.49 0.03
CA GLN A 677 21.81 -7.92 -1.39
C GLN A 677 20.92 -7.04 -2.30
N CYS A 678 19.85 -6.48 -1.74
CA CYS A 678 18.89 -5.53 -2.32
C CYS A 678 19.38 -4.09 -2.44
N GLN A 679 20.66 -3.85 -2.18
CA GLN A 679 21.28 -2.53 -2.31
C GLN A 679 22.43 -2.57 -3.33
N PRO A 680 22.82 -1.43 -3.92
CA PRO A 680 23.97 -1.37 -4.82
C PRO A 680 25.24 -1.91 -4.13
N PRO A 681 26.04 -2.77 -4.78
CA PRO A 681 26.08 -2.97 -6.24
C PRO A 681 25.17 -4.08 -6.80
N THR A 682 24.54 -4.91 -5.97
CA THR A 682 23.81 -6.11 -6.42
C THR A 682 22.34 -5.83 -6.73
N SER A 683 21.68 -4.99 -5.93
CA SER A 683 20.27 -4.56 -6.12
C SER A 683 19.25 -5.70 -6.33
N GLN A 684 19.51 -6.90 -5.79
CA GLN A 684 18.62 -8.06 -5.92
C GLN A 684 17.54 -8.03 -4.84
N PRO A 685 16.23 -8.09 -5.17
CA PRO A 685 15.17 -7.98 -4.16
C PRO A 685 15.30 -9.03 -3.04
N ILE A 686 14.61 -8.76 -1.92
CA ILE A 686 14.29 -9.80 -0.94
C ILE A 686 12.82 -10.13 -1.20
N ILE A 687 12.52 -11.41 -1.32
CA ILE A 687 11.20 -11.94 -1.71
C ILE A 687 10.57 -12.69 -0.52
N SER A 688 9.25 -12.90 -0.58
CA SER A 688 8.44 -13.54 0.47
C SER A 688 8.91 -14.98 0.81
N THR A 689 9.27 -15.74 -0.21
CA THR A 689 9.72 -17.14 -0.19
C THR A 689 11.12 -17.32 0.39
N GLN A 690 11.94 -16.26 0.47
CA GLN A 690 13.39 -16.43 0.61
C GLN A 690 13.81 -17.08 1.94
N PRO A 691 14.57 -18.20 1.93
CA PRO A 691 14.95 -18.93 3.15
C PRO A 691 16.17 -18.34 3.88
N THR A 692 16.95 -17.47 3.22
CA THR A 692 18.09 -16.76 3.81
C THR A 692 18.20 -15.33 3.29
N ILE A 693 18.79 -14.43 4.10
CA ILE A 693 19.10 -13.06 3.69
C ILE A 693 20.59 -12.82 3.79
N SER A 694 21.19 -12.26 2.73
CA SER A 694 22.63 -12.04 2.62
C SER A 694 23.04 -10.58 2.41
N GLY A 695 24.34 -10.33 2.53
CA GLY A 695 24.92 -9.02 2.27
C GLY A 695 26.43 -8.99 2.46
N THR A 696 26.97 -7.77 2.55
CA THR A 696 28.38 -7.51 2.82
C THR A 696 28.57 -6.54 4.00
N SER A 697 29.75 -6.55 4.60
CA SER A 697 30.18 -5.66 5.68
C SER A 697 31.71 -5.55 5.72
N GLU A 698 32.25 -4.97 6.79
CA GLU A 698 33.66 -5.23 7.15
C GLU A 698 33.85 -6.73 7.51
N ALA A 699 35.07 -7.23 7.29
CA ALA A 699 35.43 -8.63 7.60
C ALA A 699 35.36 -8.95 9.09
N ASP A 700 35.12 -10.23 9.41
CA ASP A 700 34.96 -10.78 10.77
C ASP A 700 33.85 -10.09 11.62
N ALA A 701 32.96 -9.31 11.00
CA ALA A 701 31.97 -8.51 11.71
C ALA A 701 30.77 -9.33 12.19
N ALA A 702 30.39 -9.17 13.46
CA ALA A 702 29.15 -9.72 13.99
C ALA A 702 27.95 -8.95 13.42
N ILE A 703 27.07 -9.66 12.73
CA ILE A 703 25.88 -9.11 12.05
C ILE A 703 24.64 -9.36 12.90
N ARG A 704 23.74 -8.39 12.92
CA ARG A 704 22.36 -8.52 13.45
C ARG A 704 21.40 -8.14 12.34
N LEU A 705 20.58 -9.10 11.92
CA LEU A 705 19.47 -8.90 10.99
C LEU A 705 18.26 -8.39 11.77
N LEU A 706 17.66 -7.32 11.27
CA LEU A 706 16.54 -6.61 11.88
C LEU A 706 15.34 -6.65 10.92
N PHE A 707 14.19 -7.15 11.38
CA PHE A 707 12.92 -6.98 10.67
C PHE A 707 12.12 -5.92 11.41
N SER A 708 11.73 -4.85 10.72
CA SER A 708 11.19 -3.61 11.29
C SER A 708 11.87 -3.20 12.61
N LEU A 709 13.20 -3.06 12.55
CA LEU A 709 14.10 -2.72 13.67
C LEU A 709 14.16 -3.71 14.86
N ILE A 710 13.42 -4.83 14.84
CA ILE A 710 13.53 -5.90 15.85
C ILE A 710 14.51 -6.96 15.36
N GLN A 711 15.46 -7.38 16.21
CA GLN A 711 16.46 -8.38 15.82
C GLN A 711 15.83 -9.77 15.62
N ARG A 712 15.89 -10.29 14.39
CA ARG A 712 15.37 -11.63 14.01
C ARG A 712 16.44 -12.65 13.67
N GLY A 713 17.69 -12.24 13.46
CA GLY A 713 18.79 -13.17 13.21
C GLY A 713 20.18 -12.59 13.45
N THR A 714 21.19 -13.45 13.41
CA THR A 714 22.61 -13.06 13.58
C THR A 714 23.52 -13.90 12.70
N ALA A 715 24.55 -13.29 12.14
CA ALA A 715 25.63 -13.97 11.43
C ALA A 715 27.00 -13.41 11.86
N THR A 716 28.07 -13.94 11.31
CA THR A 716 29.40 -13.32 11.32
C THR A 716 29.90 -13.27 9.89
N ALA A 717 30.35 -12.09 9.45
CA ALA A 717 30.93 -11.94 8.12
C ALA A 717 32.28 -12.64 8.01
N ASP A 718 32.58 -13.17 6.83
CA ASP A 718 33.82 -13.87 6.56
C ASP A 718 35.05 -12.93 6.41
N GLY A 719 36.19 -13.49 6.01
CA GLY A 719 37.42 -12.73 5.77
C GLY A 719 37.38 -11.82 4.53
N ALA A 720 36.37 -11.93 3.68
CA ALA A 720 36.10 -11.02 2.56
C ALA A 720 35.01 -9.98 2.90
N GLY A 721 34.27 -10.18 3.98
CA GLY A 721 33.15 -9.34 4.42
C GLY A 721 31.78 -9.83 3.97
N ALA A 722 31.66 -11.00 3.31
CA ALA A 722 30.39 -11.59 2.94
C ALA A 722 29.70 -12.24 4.14
N TRP A 723 28.37 -12.14 4.23
CA TRP A 723 27.58 -12.76 5.29
C TRP A 723 26.20 -13.22 4.81
N THR A 724 25.68 -14.26 5.45
CA THR A 724 24.35 -14.80 5.22
C THR A 724 23.70 -15.18 6.54
N VAL A 725 22.44 -14.82 6.74
CA VAL A 725 21.62 -15.22 7.89
C VAL A 725 20.57 -16.21 7.40
N ALA A 726 20.67 -17.44 7.89
CA ALA A 726 19.64 -18.47 7.80
C ALA A 726 19.02 -18.70 9.19
N ASN A 727 17.89 -19.40 9.25
CA ASN A 727 17.20 -19.79 10.50
C ASN A 727 16.57 -18.63 11.30
N TYR A 728 16.03 -17.60 10.64
CA TYR A 728 14.91 -16.83 11.24
C TYR A 728 13.63 -17.68 11.26
N LEU A 729 13.49 -18.59 10.29
CA LEU A 729 12.55 -19.72 10.34
C LEU A 729 13.05 -20.80 11.33
N PRO A 730 12.16 -21.51 12.04
CA PRO A 730 10.71 -21.31 12.11
C PRO A 730 10.28 -20.22 13.12
N GLY A 731 11.23 -19.51 13.75
CA GLY A 731 10.96 -18.58 14.85
C GLY A 731 10.21 -17.30 14.49
N PHE A 732 10.23 -16.88 13.21
CA PHE A 732 9.47 -15.74 12.69
C PHE A 732 8.25 -16.18 11.87
N GLY A 733 8.32 -17.29 11.14
CA GLY A 733 7.38 -17.60 10.06
C GLY A 733 7.89 -17.05 8.72
N GLU A 734 7.05 -17.11 7.68
CA GLU A 734 7.38 -16.61 6.33
C GLU A 734 7.74 -15.11 6.31
N LEU A 735 8.46 -14.68 5.27
CA LEU A 735 8.53 -13.26 4.94
C LEU A 735 7.28 -12.88 4.14
N TYR A 736 6.93 -11.60 4.14
CA TYR A 736 5.72 -11.12 3.48
C TYR A 736 5.96 -9.77 2.82
N GLY A 737 5.20 -9.47 1.77
CA GLY A 737 5.31 -8.23 1.00
C GLY A 737 5.23 -7.00 1.92
N GLY A 738 6.11 -6.02 1.71
CA GLY A 738 6.16 -4.80 2.52
C GLY A 738 7.01 -4.90 3.80
N LEU A 739 7.38 -6.09 4.28
CA LEU A 739 8.24 -6.25 5.47
C LEU A 739 9.57 -5.50 5.31
N GLU A 740 9.98 -4.71 6.31
CA GLU A 740 11.26 -3.96 6.24
C GLU A 740 12.40 -4.81 6.78
N VAL A 741 13.43 -5.00 5.97
CA VAL A 741 14.70 -5.62 6.36
C VAL A 741 15.80 -4.55 6.51
N ARG A 742 16.54 -4.61 7.62
CA ARG A 742 17.78 -3.87 7.86
C ARG A 742 18.83 -4.77 8.52
N ALA A 743 20.09 -4.35 8.50
CA ALA A 743 21.15 -5.00 9.28
C ALA A 743 22.01 -3.99 10.05
N THR A 744 22.68 -4.45 11.10
CA THR A 744 23.78 -3.74 11.77
C THR A 744 24.99 -4.65 11.88
N ALA A 745 26.19 -4.07 11.81
CA ALA A 745 27.46 -4.80 11.86
C ALA A 745 28.35 -4.28 13.00
N GLN A 746 29.13 -5.18 13.62
CA GLN A 746 30.19 -4.82 14.57
C GLN A 746 31.46 -5.64 14.30
N ALA A 747 32.43 -5.01 13.66
CA ALA A 747 33.76 -5.56 13.38
C ALA A 747 34.63 -5.63 14.66
N PRO A 748 35.63 -6.54 14.71
CA PRO A 748 36.50 -6.69 15.87
C PRO A 748 37.17 -5.37 16.29
N GLY A 749 37.00 -4.98 17.56
CA GLY A 749 37.57 -3.76 18.13
C GLY A 749 36.84 -2.45 17.76
N LYS A 750 35.75 -2.51 16.98
CA LYS A 750 34.92 -1.35 16.63
C LYS A 750 33.61 -1.29 17.43
N LEU A 751 32.96 -0.13 17.40
CA LEU A 751 31.58 0.05 17.84
C LEU A 751 30.61 -0.37 16.72
N ILE A 752 29.39 -0.76 17.11
CA ILE A 752 28.33 -1.12 16.16
C ILE A 752 28.04 0.02 15.16
N SER A 753 27.77 -0.36 13.91
CA SER A 753 27.37 0.55 12.83
C SER A 753 26.06 1.30 13.15
N VAL A 754 25.65 2.24 12.30
CA VAL A 754 24.20 2.53 12.20
C VAL A 754 23.51 1.37 11.47
N GLU A 755 22.20 1.33 11.56
CA GLU A 755 21.35 0.51 10.70
C GLU A 755 21.72 0.76 9.22
N SER A 756 21.66 -0.30 8.39
CA SER A 756 21.74 -0.19 6.95
C SER A 756 20.63 0.73 6.40
N ALA A 757 20.72 1.07 5.11
CA ALA A 757 19.51 1.42 4.37
C ALA A 757 18.48 0.28 4.50
N SER A 758 17.21 0.63 4.34
CA SER A 758 16.10 -0.31 4.26
C SER A 758 16.21 -1.16 3.00
N CYS A 759 15.64 -2.35 3.07
CA CYS A 759 14.98 -2.99 1.94
C CYS A 759 13.56 -3.33 2.34
N ILE A 760 12.66 -3.33 1.38
CA ILE A 760 11.28 -3.79 1.55
C ILE A 760 11.17 -5.13 0.82
N VAL A 761 10.54 -6.12 1.46
CA VAL A 761 10.30 -7.45 0.87
C VAL A 761 9.25 -7.33 -0.24
N ALA A 762 9.50 -7.95 -1.39
CA ALA A 762 8.54 -8.11 -2.48
C ALA A 762 7.57 -9.28 -2.19
N GLY A 763 6.30 -9.09 -2.54
CA GLY A 763 5.26 -10.12 -2.45
C GLY A 763 5.06 -10.83 -3.77
N THR A 764 6.09 -11.47 -4.30
CA THR A 764 6.04 -12.31 -5.51
C THR A 764 5.72 -13.76 -5.14
N LYS A 765 5.30 -14.57 -6.13
CA LYS A 765 5.25 -16.04 -6.05
C LYS A 765 6.39 -16.61 -6.90
N GLN A 766 6.63 -17.92 -6.81
CA GLN A 766 7.86 -18.56 -7.32
C GLN A 766 8.09 -18.24 -8.80
N CYS A 767 7.09 -18.49 -9.66
CA CYS A 767 7.11 -18.24 -11.11
C CYS A 767 7.21 -16.76 -11.56
N SER A 768 7.43 -15.83 -10.63
CA SER A 768 7.73 -14.41 -10.89
C SER A 768 8.69 -13.79 -9.84
N ASP A 769 9.44 -14.59 -9.09
CA ASP A 769 10.36 -14.10 -8.05
C ASP A 769 11.84 -13.99 -8.47
N GLY A 770 12.18 -14.44 -9.69
CA GLY A 770 13.50 -14.27 -10.30
C GLY A 770 14.57 -15.25 -9.81
N LEU A 771 14.14 -16.35 -9.18
CA LEU A 771 15.00 -17.45 -8.72
C LEU A 771 14.65 -18.75 -9.46
N ASP A 772 15.45 -19.77 -9.16
CA ASP A 772 15.30 -21.18 -9.50
C ASP A 772 14.94 -21.85 -8.16
N ASN A 773 13.63 -22.04 -7.90
CA ASN A 773 13.15 -22.46 -6.57
C ASN A 773 13.00 -23.99 -6.40
N ASP A 774 12.90 -24.72 -7.51
CA ASP A 774 12.83 -26.17 -7.61
C ASP A 774 14.24 -26.82 -7.70
N GLY A 775 15.13 -26.25 -8.52
CA GLY A 775 16.52 -26.67 -8.69
C GLY A 775 16.89 -27.28 -10.06
N ASP A 776 16.01 -27.28 -11.07
CA ASP A 776 16.30 -27.81 -12.41
C ASP A 776 17.32 -26.95 -13.21
N GLY A 777 17.30 -25.62 -13.01
CA GLY A 777 18.15 -24.63 -13.69
C GLY A 777 17.44 -23.69 -14.66
N LEU A 778 16.12 -23.73 -14.72
CA LEU A 778 15.21 -22.73 -15.30
C LEU A 778 14.70 -21.81 -14.16
N ALA A 779 13.82 -20.84 -14.48
CA ALA A 779 13.37 -19.78 -13.57
C ALA A 779 12.30 -18.90 -14.23
N ASP A 780 11.23 -18.57 -13.51
CA ASP A 780 10.08 -17.75 -13.93
C ASP A 780 9.31 -18.25 -15.19
N PHE A 781 8.01 -17.93 -15.24
CA PHE A 781 7.24 -18.01 -16.48
C PHE A 781 7.78 -17.00 -17.53
N PRO A 782 7.93 -17.36 -18.83
CA PRO A 782 7.63 -18.63 -19.50
C PRO A 782 8.90 -19.43 -19.84
N ALA A 783 9.96 -19.31 -19.03
CA ALA A 783 11.20 -20.04 -19.24
C ALA A 783 11.22 -21.38 -18.47
N ASP A 784 10.52 -21.40 -17.33
CA ASP A 784 10.29 -22.55 -16.46
C ASP A 784 9.07 -23.39 -16.91
N PRO A 785 9.14 -24.74 -16.98
CA PRO A 785 8.02 -25.60 -17.37
C PRO A 785 7.15 -26.05 -16.19
N GLY A 786 7.59 -25.83 -14.95
CA GLY A 786 6.77 -25.96 -13.74
C GLY A 786 5.80 -24.79 -13.54
N CYS A 787 5.84 -23.78 -14.43
CA CYS A 787 4.98 -22.60 -14.42
C CYS A 787 4.02 -22.56 -15.63
N ASP A 788 2.71 -22.66 -15.38
CA ASP A 788 1.68 -22.34 -16.36
C ASP A 788 1.50 -20.82 -16.51
N SER A 789 1.85 -20.04 -15.48
CA SER A 789 1.67 -18.58 -15.44
C SER A 789 2.64 -17.85 -14.48
N PRO A 790 2.83 -16.52 -14.62
CA PRO A 790 3.63 -15.72 -13.68
C PRO A 790 3.07 -15.66 -12.24
N SER A 791 1.77 -15.94 -12.05
CA SER A 791 1.14 -15.89 -10.73
C SER A 791 1.22 -17.21 -9.97
N ASP A 792 1.82 -18.25 -10.56
CA ASP A 792 1.88 -19.59 -10.00
C ASP A 792 2.83 -19.70 -8.80
N ASN A 793 2.45 -20.59 -7.87
CA ASN A 793 3.02 -20.64 -6.53
C ASN A 793 4.15 -21.67 -6.33
N THR A 794 4.55 -22.38 -7.39
CA THR A 794 5.58 -23.42 -7.39
C THR A 794 6.19 -23.51 -8.79
N GLU A 795 7.50 -23.72 -8.90
CA GLU A 795 8.24 -23.94 -10.15
C GLU A 795 8.52 -25.44 -10.35
N THR A 796 7.58 -26.30 -9.93
CA THR A 796 7.83 -27.75 -9.88
C THR A 796 7.28 -28.41 -11.12
N ASP A 797 8.18 -28.88 -11.98
CA ASP A 797 7.89 -29.64 -13.19
C ASP A 797 6.76 -30.66 -12.96
N PRO A 798 5.69 -30.66 -13.78
CA PRO A 798 4.79 -31.81 -13.82
C PRO A 798 5.60 -33.04 -14.24
N GLY A 799 5.49 -34.11 -13.45
CA GLY A 799 6.19 -35.35 -13.75
C GLY A 799 5.83 -35.89 -15.15
N PRO A 800 6.73 -36.62 -15.82
CA PRO A 800 6.46 -37.19 -17.14
C PRO A 800 5.15 -38.00 -17.13
N PRO A 801 4.30 -37.89 -18.18
CA PRO A 801 3.11 -38.73 -18.36
C PRO A 801 3.45 -40.21 -18.22
N GLN A 802 2.53 -41.03 -17.69
CA GLN A 802 2.82 -42.42 -17.30
C GLN A 802 3.41 -43.24 -18.45
N CYS A 803 2.96 -43.02 -19.68
CA CYS A 803 3.49 -43.64 -20.90
C CYS A 803 4.90 -43.13 -21.33
N SER A 804 5.62 -42.44 -20.44
CA SER A 804 6.95 -41.87 -20.65
C SER A 804 7.82 -41.74 -19.37
N ASP A 805 7.37 -42.26 -18.22
CA ASP A 805 8.08 -42.13 -16.93
C ASP A 805 9.08 -43.28 -16.64
N GLY A 806 9.07 -44.34 -17.45
CA GLY A 806 9.92 -45.52 -17.32
C GLY A 806 9.48 -46.53 -16.27
N LEU A 807 8.21 -46.51 -15.82
CA LEU A 807 7.62 -47.41 -14.83
C LEU A 807 6.39 -48.14 -15.40
N ASP A 808 6.39 -49.47 -15.27
CA ASP A 808 5.23 -50.36 -15.40
C ASP A 808 4.19 -50.00 -14.31
N ASN A 809 3.28 -49.08 -14.65
CA ASN A 809 2.37 -48.40 -13.73
C ASN A 809 1.02 -49.13 -13.61
N ASP A 810 0.53 -49.78 -14.68
CA ASP A 810 -0.67 -50.63 -14.65
C ASP A 810 -0.35 -52.09 -14.24
N GLY A 811 0.83 -52.60 -14.60
CA GLY A 811 1.29 -53.97 -14.36
C GLY A 811 1.24 -54.92 -15.58
N ALA A 812 1.07 -54.41 -16.81
CA ALA A 812 0.83 -55.19 -18.03
C ALA A 812 2.08 -55.74 -18.73
N ASN A 813 3.30 -55.49 -18.22
CA ASN A 813 4.60 -55.86 -18.82
C ASN A 813 5.03 -55.00 -20.03
N GLY A 814 4.36 -53.88 -20.33
CA GLY A 814 5.03 -52.68 -20.84
C GLY A 814 5.69 -51.89 -19.69
N ALA A 815 5.97 -50.60 -19.91
CA ALA A 815 6.50 -49.64 -18.91
C ALA A 815 6.73 -48.21 -19.48
N ASP A 816 6.12 -47.89 -20.63
CA ASP A 816 6.39 -46.71 -21.50
C ASP A 816 5.83 -47.00 -22.91
N TRP A 817 5.43 -45.97 -23.67
CA TRP A 817 5.25 -46.09 -25.13
C TRP A 817 6.60 -46.29 -25.86
N PRO A 818 6.73 -47.16 -26.88
CA PRO A 818 5.73 -48.05 -27.47
C PRO A 818 5.85 -49.51 -26.95
N ALA A 819 6.36 -49.68 -25.73
CA ALA A 819 6.51 -51.00 -25.11
C ALA A 819 5.22 -51.45 -24.41
N ASP A 820 4.42 -50.51 -23.89
CA ASP A 820 3.07 -50.78 -23.42
C ASP A 820 2.01 -50.62 -24.52
N PRO A 821 1.15 -51.63 -24.77
CA PRO A 821 0.07 -51.55 -25.77
C PRO A 821 -1.16 -50.75 -25.33
N SER A 822 -1.20 -50.24 -24.10
CA SER A 822 -2.30 -49.44 -23.55
C SER A 822 -2.10 -47.93 -23.74
N CYS A 823 -0.92 -47.53 -24.22
CA CYS A 823 -0.52 -46.14 -24.47
C CYS A 823 -0.70 -45.75 -25.95
N ASP A 824 -1.45 -44.69 -26.23
CA ASP A 824 -1.56 -44.15 -27.60
C ASP A 824 -0.28 -43.40 -28.04
N GLY A 825 0.49 -42.88 -27.09
CA GLY A 825 1.72 -42.13 -27.38
C GLY A 825 2.57 -41.78 -26.15
N PRO A 826 3.79 -41.23 -26.36
CA PRO A 826 4.71 -40.85 -25.28
C PRO A 826 4.33 -39.51 -24.61
N THR A 827 3.08 -39.07 -24.77
CA THR A 827 2.48 -37.90 -24.10
C THR A 827 1.08 -38.26 -23.57
N ASP A 828 0.84 -39.54 -23.33
CA ASP A 828 -0.41 -40.08 -22.80
C ASP A 828 -0.30 -40.22 -21.27
N ASP A 829 -1.33 -39.75 -20.57
CA ASP A 829 -1.31 -39.51 -19.12
C ASP A 829 -1.44 -40.81 -18.30
N THR A 830 -1.90 -41.92 -18.90
CA THR A 830 -2.22 -43.16 -18.18
C THR A 830 -1.91 -44.44 -18.97
N GLU A 831 -1.30 -45.43 -18.33
CA GLU A 831 -1.19 -46.81 -18.89
C GLU A 831 -2.46 -47.66 -18.65
N ASP A 832 -3.49 -47.14 -17.98
CA ASP A 832 -4.68 -47.86 -17.46
C ASP A 832 -5.76 -48.10 -18.57
N GLY A 833 -5.35 -48.70 -19.70
CA GLY A 833 -6.14 -48.81 -20.95
C GLY A 833 -6.61 -50.21 -21.36
N THR A 834 -7.17 -50.30 -22.57
CA THR A 834 -7.37 -51.56 -23.33
C THR A 834 -6.75 -51.39 -24.71
N PRO A 835 -5.86 -52.29 -25.16
CA PRO A 835 -5.18 -52.14 -26.46
C PRO A 835 -6.17 -52.06 -27.62
N SER A 836 -5.90 -51.22 -28.63
CA SER A 836 -6.82 -50.91 -29.74
C SER A 836 -7.53 -52.14 -30.32
N CYS A 837 -6.80 -53.21 -30.62
CA CYS A 837 -7.34 -54.47 -31.16
C CYS A 837 -8.26 -55.26 -30.19
N SER A 838 -8.73 -54.65 -29.10
CA SER A 838 -9.54 -55.24 -28.04
C SER A 838 -10.46 -54.25 -27.29
N ASP A 839 -10.55 -52.98 -27.71
CA ASP A 839 -11.35 -51.95 -27.01
C ASP A 839 -12.81 -51.86 -27.50
N GLY A 840 -13.11 -52.43 -28.67
CA GLY A 840 -14.42 -52.41 -29.31
C GLY A 840 -14.76 -51.14 -30.11
N ILE A 841 -13.75 -50.40 -30.56
CA ILE A 841 -13.81 -49.22 -31.44
C ILE A 841 -13.09 -49.54 -32.77
N ASP A 842 -13.39 -48.77 -33.82
CA ASP A 842 -12.79 -48.82 -35.16
C ASP A 842 -11.69 -47.74 -35.19
N ASN A 843 -10.46 -48.11 -34.77
CA ASN A 843 -9.43 -47.13 -34.40
C ASN A 843 -8.58 -46.66 -35.61
N ASP A 844 -8.52 -47.45 -36.70
CA ASP A 844 -7.91 -47.02 -37.97
C ASP A 844 -8.93 -46.40 -38.96
N GLY A 845 -10.20 -46.82 -38.90
CA GLY A 845 -11.30 -46.31 -39.72
C GLY A 845 -11.64 -47.12 -40.97
N ASP A 846 -11.13 -48.34 -41.14
CA ASP A 846 -11.47 -49.30 -42.21
C ASP A 846 -12.96 -49.69 -42.18
N GLY A 847 -13.56 -49.78 -40.99
CA GLY A 847 -14.93 -50.28 -40.78
C GLY A 847 -15.03 -51.67 -40.16
N LEU A 848 -13.91 -52.24 -39.73
CA LEU A 848 -13.79 -53.35 -38.79
C LEU A 848 -13.53 -52.77 -37.36
N THR A 849 -13.24 -53.56 -36.31
CA THR A 849 -13.50 -53.06 -34.91
C THR A 849 -12.90 -53.87 -33.72
N ASP A 850 -12.06 -54.88 -33.95
CA ASP A 850 -11.48 -55.75 -32.88
C ASP A 850 -10.91 -57.05 -33.50
N PHE A 851 -9.85 -57.62 -32.91
CA PHE A 851 -9.52 -59.03 -33.16
C PHE A 851 -10.63 -59.97 -32.66
N PRO A 852 -11.16 -60.93 -33.47
CA PRO A 852 -10.62 -61.45 -34.73
C PRO A 852 -11.48 -61.15 -35.96
N ASP A 853 -12.41 -60.18 -35.86
CA ASP A 853 -13.24 -59.76 -36.99
C ASP A 853 -12.48 -58.70 -37.83
N ASP A 854 -11.54 -57.99 -37.22
CA ASP A 854 -10.45 -57.25 -37.87
C ASP A 854 -9.29 -58.18 -38.34
N PRO A 855 -8.74 -58.03 -39.56
CA PRO A 855 -7.64 -58.84 -40.10
C PRO A 855 -6.25 -58.25 -39.88
N ASP A 856 -6.15 -56.95 -39.63
CA ASP A 856 -4.90 -56.20 -39.50
C ASP A 856 -4.39 -56.27 -38.05
N CYS A 857 -5.31 -56.44 -37.08
CA CYS A 857 -5.03 -56.98 -35.76
C CYS A 857 -4.58 -58.46 -35.82
N SER A 858 -3.36 -58.76 -35.37
CA SER A 858 -2.86 -60.15 -35.28
C SER A 858 -3.30 -60.86 -33.99
N SER A 859 -3.55 -60.08 -32.92
CA SER A 859 -4.09 -60.55 -31.65
C SER A 859 -4.82 -59.44 -30.87
N ALA A 860 -5.71 -59.81 -29.95
CA ALA A 860 -6.39 -58.89 -29.03
C ALA A 860 -5.48 -58.34 -27.90
N GLN A 861 -4.17 -58.30 -28.13
CA GLN A 861 -3.15 -57.68 -27.28
C GLN A 861 -2.28 -56.69 -28.09
N ASP A 862 -2.59 -56.48 -29.37
CA ASP A 862 -1.84 -55.60 -30.26
C ASP A 862 -2.35 -54.16 -30.06
N GLY A 863 -1.44 -53.18 -29.90
CA GLY A 863 -1.80 -51.79 -29.59
C GLY A 863 -2.37 -50.99 -30.76
N THR A 864 -2.29 -51.49 -32.00
CA THR A 864 -2.64 -50.77 -33.23
C THR A 864 -3.28 -51.68 -34.27
N GLU A 865 -4.40 -51.27 -34.85
CA GLU A 865 -5.16 -52.03 -35.86
C GLU A 865 -4.63 -51.81 -37.30
N THR A 866 -3.32 -52.00 -37.56
CA THR A 866 -2.75 -51.73 -38.91
C THR A 866 -1.69 -52.75 -39.33
N PHE A 867 -1.83 -53.31 -40.54
CA PHE A 867 -0.91 -54.32 -41.08
C PHE A 867 0.06 -53.74 -42.11
N TYR A 868 1.36 -53.97 -41.89
CA TYR A 868 2.42 -53.61 -42.84
C TYR A 868 2.37 -54.48 -44.09
N ARG A 869 2.24 -53.83 -45.26
CA ARG A 869 2.28 -54.48 -46.59
C ARG A 869 3.72 -54.74 -47.01
N GLN A 870 3.94 -55.44 -48.13
CA GLN A 870 5.29 -55.75 -48.62
C GLN A 870 6.19 -54.50 -48.70
N CYS A 871 5.67 -53.35 -49.17
CA CYS A 871 6.38 -52.06 -49.19
C CYS A 871 6.55 -51.34 -47.82
N GLN A 872 6.29 -52.01 -46.69
CA GLN A 872 6.44 -51.49 -45.32
C GLN A 872 6.90 -52.54 -44.28
N ASP A 873 7.02 -53.83 -44.63
CA ASP A 873 7.21 -54.91 -43.65
C ASP A 873 8.68 -55.18 -43.26
N GLY A 874 9.63 -54.46 -43.86
CA GLY A 874 11.05 -54.53 -43.54
C GLY A 874 11.82 -55.59 -44.34
N LEU A 875 11.22 -56.17 -45.38
CA LEU A 875 11.74 -57.33 -46.11
C LEU A 875 11.83 -57.08 -47.62
N ASP A 876 12.96 -57.49 -48.20
CA ASP A 876 13.17 -57.66 -49.66
C ASP A 876 12.32 -58.86 -50.13
N ASN A 877 11.07 -58.61 -50.58
CA ASN A 877 10.12 -59.67 -50.95
C ASN A 877 10.24 -60.10 -52.43
N ASP A 878 10.72 -59.22 -53.31
CA ASP A 878 11.05 -59.52 -54.72
C ASP A 878 12.36 -60.34 -54.84
N GLY A 879 13.40 -59.96 -54.09
CA GLY A 879 14.73 -60.59 -54.08
C GLY A 879 15.81 -59.83 -54.87
N ASP A 880 15.58 -58.55 -55.15
CA ASP A 880 16.47 -57.63 -55.87
C ASP A 880 17.62 -57.11 -54.98
N GLY A 881 17.32 -56.79 -53.72
CA GLY A 881 18.25 -56.29 -52.71
C GLY A 881 17.95 -54.89 -52.15
N GLU A 882 16.90 -54.23 -52.64
CA GLU A 882 16.23 -53.08 -52.00
C GLU A 882 15.01 -53.59 -51.19
N ALA A 883 14.37 -52.74 -50.37
CA ALA A 883 13.17 -53.10 -49.58
C ALA A 883 12.43 -51.84 -49.08
N ASP A 884 11.11 -51.93 -49.04
CA ASP A 884 10.18 -50.90 -48.53
C ASP A 884 10.22 -49.53 -49.24
N PHE A 885 9.08 -48.85 -49.20
CA PHE A 885 8.99 -47.46 -49.64
C PHE A 885 9.89 -46.55 -48.77
N ALA A 886 10.98 -46.06 -49.39
CA ALA A 886 12.02 -45.22 -48.79
C ALA A 886 13.03 -45.91 -47.83
N GLY A 887 13.08 -47.24 -47.75
CA GLY A 887 14.23 -47.97 -47.21
C GLY A 887 14.21 -48.20 -45.71
N ALA A 888 13.22 -48.98 -45.25
CA ALA A 888 13.25 -49.58 -43.93
C ALA A 888 14.09 -50.89 -43.95
N GLY A 889 14.07 -51.65 -42.84
CA GLY A 889 14.91 -52.85 -42.64
C GLY A 889 16.45 -52.63 -42.59
N GLY A 890 16.97 -51.52 -43.13
CA GLY A 890 18.40 -51.25 -43.33
C GLY A 890 18.93 -51.58 -44.73
N LEU A 891 18.05 -51.83 -45.69
CA LEU A 891 18.35 -51.89 -47.13
C LEU A 891 18.10 -50.52 -47.79
N PRO A 892 18.47 -50.30 -49.07
CA PRO A 892 17.96 -49.16 -49.83
C PRO A 892 16.44 -49.26 -50.00
N GLY A 893 15.76 -48.13 -50.19
CA GLY A 893 14.33 -48.13 -50.48
C GLY A 893 14.03 -48.58 -51.90
N ASP A 894 13.01 -49.41 -52.03
CA ASP A 894 12.67 -50.13 -53.26
C ASP A 894 12.09 -49.20 -54.35
N ASP A 895 12.69 -49.23 -55.55
CA ASP A 895 12.30 -48.42 -56.73
C ASP A 895 11.02 -48.96 -57.42
N GLY A 896 10.55 -50.16 -57.07
CA GLY A 896 9.30 -50.79 -57.50
C GLY A 896 8.09 -50.45 -56.63
N CYS A 897 8.29 -50.09 -55.37
CA CYS A 897 7.26 -49.54 -54.49
C CYS A 897 6.81 -48.13 -54.94
N ASP A 898 5.75 -48.05 -55.76
CA ASP A 898 5.22 -46.79 -56.32
C ASP A 898 4.61 -45.87 -55.22
N ALA A 899 4.23 -46.43 -54.06
CA ALA A 899 3.72 -45.70 -52.90
C ALA A 899 3.97 -46.43 -51.56
N LEU A 900 3.89 -45.71 -50.44
CA LEU A 900 4.01 -46.28 -49.08
C LEU A 900 3.05 -47.46 -48.85
N PHE A 901 1.81 -47.38 -49.32
CA PHE A 901 0.78 -48.41 -49.14
C PHE A 901 0.63 -49.36 -50.35
N ASP A 902 1.66 -49.51 -51.17
CA ASP A 902 1.64 -50.53 -52.24
C ASP A 902 1.73 -51.96 -51.66
N ASP A 903 1.28 -52.95 -52.42
CA ASP A 903 1.28 -54.37 -52.04
C ASP A 903 2.07 -55.29 -52.98
N ASP A 904 2.86 -54.72 -53.91
CA ASP A 904 3.74 -55.43 -54.85
C ASP A 904 5.05 -54.62 -55.05
N GLU A 905 6.21 -55.18 -54.72
CA GLU A 905 7.54 -54.51 -54.86
C GLU A 905 8.13 -54.64 -56.28
N SER A 906 7.42 -55.19 -57.28
CA SER A 906 8.06 -55.54 -58.57
C SER A 906 8.23 -54.37 -59.57
N ASP A 907 9.48 -53.90 -59.75
CA ASP A 907 9.87 -52.80 -60.64
C ASP A 907 9.31 -52.89 -62.07
N THR A 908 8.49 -51.88 -62.45
CA THR A 908 7.96 -51.69 -63.81
C THR A 908 8.39 -50.37 -64.47
N GLY A 909 9.59 -49.90 -64.15
CA GLY A 909 10.03 -48.52 -64.26
C GLY A 909 9.97 -47.81 -65.64
N PHE A 910 9.71 -46.50 -65.57
CA PHE A 910 10.20 -45.50 -66.53
C PHE A 910 10.25 -44.09 -65.92
N THR A 911 11.38 -43.70 -65.33
CA THR A 911 11.59 -42.33 -64.80
C THR A 911 11.78 -41.29 -65.91
N PRO A 912 11.43 -40.01 -65.64
CA PRO A 912 12.51 -39.04 -65.42
C PRO A 912 12.21 -37.94 -64.37
N VAL A 913 13.24 -37.63 -63.58
CA VAL A 913 13.29 -36.66 -62.46
C VAL A 913 12.96 -35.18 -62.78
N ASP A 914 12.76 -34.40 -61.69
CA ASP A 914 12.72 -32.93 -61.57
C ASP A 914 11.42 -32.16 -61.94
N THR A 915 10.32 -32.44 -61.22
CA THR A 915 9.26 -31.43 -60.98
C THR A 915 8.70 -31.44 -59.55
N ARG A 916 9.14 -30.50 -58.70
CA ARG A 916 8.39 -30.09 -57.49
C ARG A 916 7.21 -29.18 -57.87
N ALA A 917 6.08 -29.31 -57.17
CA ALA A 917 4.94 -28.43 -57.36
C ALA A 917 5.23 -27.00 -56.85
N ARG A 918 4.79 -25.98 -57.60
CA ARG A 918 4.92 -24.56 -57.25
C ARG A 918 3.59 -23.83 -57.46
N LEU A 919 3.10 -23.14 -56.43
CA LEU A 919 1.74 -22.60 -56.39
C LEU A 919 1.71 -21.09 -56.10
N LEU A 920 1.45 -20.27 -57.14
CA LEU A 920 1.17 -18.84 -56.96
C LEU A 920 -0.32 -18.62 -56.73
N ILE A 921 -0.70 -18.34 -55.48
CA ILE A 921 -2.09 -18.10 -55.08
C ILE A 921 -2.41 -16.62 -55.32
N ALA A 922 -3.26 -16.35 -56.31
CA ALA A 922 -3.68 -15.00 -56.68
C ALA A 922 -5.13 -14.74 -56.24
N LEU A 923 -5.33 -13.93 -55.21
CA LEU A 923 -6.64 -13.56 -54.68
C LEU A 923 -7.13 -12.26 -55.32
N ASP A 924 -8.17 -12.34 -56.16
CA ASP A 924 -8.93 -11.17 -56.60
C ASP A 924 -9.95 -10.80 -55.52
N SER A 925 -9.79 -9.63 -54.90
CA SER A 925 -10.78 -9.09 -53.95
C SER A 925 -11.65 -7.98 -54.57
N SER A 926 -11.93 -8.08 -55.88
CA SER A 926 -12.95 -7.28 -56.57
C SER A 926 -14.37 -7.79 -56.27
N GLY A 927 -15.38 -6.98 -56.60
CA GLY A 927 -16.77 -7.19 -56.18
C GLY A 927 -17.45 -8.50 -56.62
N SER A 928 -16.83 -9.29 -57.51
CA SER A 928 -17.38 -10.61 -57.90
C SER A 928 -17.37 -11.65 -56.78
N MET A 929 -16.54 -11.46 -55.74
CA MET A 929 -16.51 -12.33 -54.55
C MET A 929 -17.59 -12.00 -53.52
N ASN A 930 -18.14 -10.78 -53.52
CA ASN A 930 -18.96 -10.23 -52.42
C ASN A 930 -20.43 -9.94 -52.83
N TRP A 931 -20.93 -10.60 -53.88
CA TRP A 931 -22.25 -10.33 -54.46
C TRP A 931 -23.10 -11.61 -54.57
N GLU A 932 -24.32 -11.57 -54.03
CA GLU A 932 -25.31 -12.65 -54.14
C GLU A 932 -26.09 -12.53 -55.47
N THR A 933 -26.40 -13.65 -56.12
CA THR A 933 -26.80 -13.65 -57.55
C THR A 933 -28.32 -13.75 -57.77
N CYS A 934 -29.12 -13.66 -56.71
CA CYS A 934 -30.58 -13.87 -56.72
C CYS A 934 -31.37 -12.72 -56.06
N SER A 935 -30.75 -11.97 -55.14
CA SER A 935 -31.32 -10.84 -54.37
C SER A 935 -30.70 -9.49 -54.75
N ASP A 936 -29.50 -9.49 -55.37
CA ASP A 936 -28.71 -8.30 -55.74
C ASP A 936 -28.14 -7.51 -54.53
N ASP A 937 -27.88 -8.24 -53.43
CA ASP A 937 -27.33 -7.73 -52.16
C ASP A 937 -25.82 -8.01 -51.99
N PHE A 938 -25.17 -7.17 -51.16
CA PHE A 938 -23.75 -7.28 -50.81
C PHE A 938 -23.54 -8.19 -49.59
N THR A 939 -22.68 -9.22 -49.71
CA THR A 939 -22.48 -10.26 -48.69
C THR A 939 -21.15 -10.16 -47.93
N GLY A 940 -20.38 -9.10 -48.17
CA GLY A 940 -18.93 -9.05 -47.93
C GLY A 940 -18.47 -9.03 -46.47
N GLY A 941 -18.45 -10.20 -45.84
CA GLY A 941 -17.50 -10.57 -44.79
C GLY A 941 -16.26 -11.28 -45.36
N ASP A 942 -15.40 -11.79 -44.49
CA ASP A 942 -14.15 -12.49 -44.84
C ASP A 942 -14.10 -13.96 -44.39
N GLY A 943 -15.18 -14.47 -43.79
CA GLY A 943 -15.28 -15.84 -43.29
C GLY A 943 -14.52 -16.09 -41.98
N SER A 944 -14.34 -15.05 -41.17
CA SER A 944 -14.01 -15.15 -39.74
C SER A 944 -15.28 -15.28 -38.88
N THR A 945 -15.14 -15.53 -37.58
CA THR A 945 -16.28 -15.48 -36.63
C THR A 945 -16.79 -14.06 -36.39
N GLU A 946 -15.90 -13.05 -36.38
CA GLU A 946 -16.27 -11.64 -36.21
C GLU A 946 -16.90 -11.03 -37.47
N CYS A 947 -16.43 -11.42 -38.66
CA CYS A 947 -16.87 -10.90 -39.95
C CYS A 947 -17.27 -12.02 -40.92
N ALA A 948 -18.13 -12.95 -40.50
CA ALA A 948 -18.54 -14.12 -41.29
C ALA A 948 -19.07 -13.77 -42.70
N GLY A 949 -19.83 -12.66 -42.81
CA GLY A 949 -20.52 -12.27 -44.03
C GLY A 949 -21.91 -12.92 -44.15
N ALA A 950 -22.51 -12.80 -45.33
CA ALA A 950 -23.79 -13.47 -45.63
C ALA A 950 -23.58 -14.66 -46.57
N ASP A 951 -24.42 -15.69 -46.40
CA ASP A 951 -24.38 -16.92 -47.21
C ASP A 951 -24.58 -16.63 -48.71
N VAL A 952 -23.98 -17.48 -49.54
CA VAL A 952 -24.21 -17.53 -50.98
C VAL A 952 -25.11 -18.73 -51.26
N ALA A 953 -26.42 -18.46 -51.13
CA ALA A 953 -27.48 -19.46 -51.13
C ALA A 953 -27.37 -20.54 -52.22
N CYS A 954 -27.60 -21.78 -51.81
CA CYS A 954 -27.62 -22.95 -52.69
C CYS A 954 -28.81 -22.92 -53.68
N ALA A 955 -28.60 -22.26 -54.83
CA ALA A 955 -29.34 -22.43 -56.08
C ALA A 955 -30.89 -22.47 -55.98
N CYS A 956 -31.49 -21.39 -55.48
CA CYS A 956 -32.85 -20.96 -55.82
C CYS A 956 -34.04 -21.85 -55.38
N ASN A 957 -33.92 -22.76 -54.41
CA ASN A 957 -35.07 -23.30 -53.63
C ASN A 957 -34.61 -24.19 -52.44
N GLY A 958 -34.55 -23.62 -51.23
CA GLY A 958 -34.28 -24.38 -50.00
C GLY A 958 -33.74 -23.49 -48.87
N SER A 959 -33.89 -23.94 -47.62
CA SER A 959 -33.37 -23.26 -46.42
C SER A 959 -32.24 -24.07 -45.80
N CYS A 960 -31.04 -23.49 -45.69
CA CYS A 960 -29.83 -24.17 -45.22
C CYS A 960 -29.16 -23.49 -44.00
N ASN A 961 -29.81 -22.49 -43.39
CA ASN A 961 -29.18 -21.62 -42.39
C ASN A 961 -28.87 -22.36 -41.06
N ASN A 962 -27.58 -22.48 -40.71
CA ASN A 962 -27.11 -22.79 -39.35
C ASN A 962 -26.56 -21.56 -38.59
N ALA A 963 -26.24 -20.47 -39.32
CA ALA A 963 -25.59 -19.24 -38.84
C ALA A 963 -24.13 -19.40 -38.34
N LEU A 964 -23.38 -20.36 -38.90
CA LEU A 964 -21.94 -20.53 -38.67
C LEU A 964 -21.09 -19.89 -39.79
N ALA A 965 -19.79 -19.70 -39.53
CA ALA A 965 -18.89 -18.94 -40.42
C ALA A 965 -18.39 -19.74 -41.64
N ASP A 966 -18.59 -21.07 -41.64
CA ASP A 966 -18.14 -21.99 -42.68
C ASP A 966 -18.88 -21.79 -44.02
N ASP A 967 -20.05 -21.14 -44.00
CA ASP A 967 -20.87 -21.01 -45.20
C ASP A 967 -20.32 -20.02 -46.25
N SER A 968 -19.44 -19.10 -45.86
CA SER A 968 -18.94 -18.06 -46.77
C SER A 968 -18.10 -18.61 -47.94
N ARG A 969 -18.18 -17.97 -49.12
CA ARG A 969 -17.31 -18.28 -50.27
C ARG A 969 -15.82 -18.21 -49.92
N LEU A 970 -15.42 -17.27 -49.05
CA LEU A 970 -14.01 -17.10 -48.70
C LEU A 970 -13.52 -18.16 -47.71
N PHE A 971 -14.34 -18.63 -46.77
CA PHE A 971 -14.04 -19.80 -45.95
C PHE A 971 -13.90 -21.07 -46.82
N LYS A 972 -14.87 -21.32 -47.70
CA LYS A 972 -14.86 -22.48 -48.61
C LYS A 972 -13.63 -22.47 -49.55
N VAL A 973 -13.12 -21.29 -49.95
CA VAL A 973 -11.85 -21.15 -50.68
C VAL A 973 -10.62 -21.35 -49.78
N LYS A 974 -10.59 -20.78 -48.56
CA LYS A 974 -9.49 -21.00 -47.58
C LYS A 974 -9.31 -22.49 -47.30
N ASN A 975 -10.40 -23.19 -46.98
CA ASN A 975 -10.39 -24.63 -46.66
C ASN A 975 -10.00 -25.48 -47.90
N GLY A 976 -10.52 -25.15 -49.09
CA GLY A 976 -10.11 -25.80 -50.34
C GLY A 976 -8.62 -25.64 -50.67
N ILE A 977 -8.00 -24.50 -50.31
CA ILE A 977 -6.56 -24.28 -50.44
C ILE A 977 -5.78 -25.11 -49.41
N ALA A 978 -6.22 -25.15 -48.14
CA ALA A 978 -5.59 -25.95 -47.10
C ALA A 978 -5.55 -27.45 -47.48
N ASN A 979 -6.67 -27.99 -47.93
CA ASN A 979 -6.77 -29.39 -48.36
C ASN A 979 -5.87 -29.69 -49.58
N VAL A 980 -5.71 -28.74 -50.51
CA VAL A 980 -4.78 -28.90 -51.65
C VAL A 980 -3.31 -28.80 -51.23
N VAL A 981 -2.96 -27.99 -50.23
CA VAL A 981 -1.57 -27.97 -49.70
C VAL A 981 -1.27 -29.27 -48.96
N ALA A 982 -2.18 -29.73 -48.10
CA ALA A 982 -2.04 -31.00 -47.38
C ALA A 982 -1.89 -32.21 -48.33
N ALA A 983 -2.71 -32.28 -49.38
CA ALA A 983 -2.72 -33.40 -50.33
C ALA A 983 -1.52 -33.45 -51.32
N PHE A 984 -0.60 -32.48 -51.28
CA PHE A 984 0.57 -32.43 -52.18
C PHE A 984 1.93 -32.30 -51.46
N GLY A 985 1.98 -32.32 -50.12
CA GLY A 985 3.23 -32.31 -49.35
C GLY A 985 4.06 -31.02 -49.51
N GLU A 986 5.36 -31.15 -49.83
CA GLU A 986 6.29 -30.01 -49.97
C GLU A 986 5.99 -29.13 -51.22
N VAL A 987 4.98 -28.26 -51.11
CA VAL A 987 4.63 -27.26 -52.14
C VAL A 987 5.23 -25.89 -51.81
N GLU A 988 6.14 -25.40 -52.66
CA GLU A 988 6.57 -23.99 -52.59
C GLU A 988 5.44 -23.07 -53.09
N TYR A 989 4.85 -22.28 -52.19
CA TYR A 989 3.76 -21.36 -52.54
C TYR A 989 4.08 -19.88 -52.25
N SER A 990 3.32 -18.99 -52.88
CA SER A 990 3.39 -17.54 -52.62
C SER A 990 2.03 -16.88 -52.85
N LEU A 991 1.77 -15.76 -52.18
CA LEU A 991 0.46 -15.10 -52.15
C LEU A 991 0.53 -13.72 -52.82
N MET A 992 -0.39 -13.43 -53.76
CA MET A 992 -0.60 -12.07 -54.26
C MET A 992 -2.07 -11.65 -54.17
N ARG A 993 -2.31 -10.37 -53.82
CA ARG A 993 -3.65 -9.75 -53.81
C ARG A 993 -3.80 -8.85 -55.03
N PHE A 994 -4.89 -9.02 -55.77
CA PHE A 994 -5.17 -8.28 -57.00
C PHE A 994 -6.44 -7.42 -56.86
N HIS A 995 -6.44 -6.28 -57.53
CA HIS A 995 -7.57 -5.33 -57.55
C HIS A 995 -7.60 -4.59 -58.89
N GLN A 996 -8.61 -4.87 -59.71
CA GLN A 996 -8.69 -4.34 -61.07
C GLN A 996 -9.04 -2.84 -61.10
N LYS A 997 -8.39 -2.09 -62.00
CA LYS A 997 -8.87 -0.79 -62.47
C LYS A 997 -9.64 -0.98 -63.78
N PRO A 998 -10.71 -0.20 -64.04
CA PRO A 998 -11.52 -0.37 -65.24
C PRO A 998 -10.81 0.13 -66.50
N GLU A 999 -10.63 -0.75 -67.49
CA GLU A 999 -10.35 -0.39 -68.88
C GLU A 999 -11.42 -0.95 -69.83
N ASN A 1000 -11.63 -0.30 -70.98
CA ASN A 1000 -12.74 -0.60 -71.88
C ASN A 1000 -12.40 -1.70 -72.90
N PHE A 1001 -13.04 -2.87 -72.78
CA PHE A 1001 -12.93 -3.96 -73.76
C PHE A 1001 -14.02 -3.88 -74.85
N LEU A 1002 -13.67 -4.15 -76.11
CA LEU A 1002 -14.58 -4.12 -77.26
C LEU A 1002 -14.93 -5.53 -77.74
N CYS A 1003 -16.17 -5.98 -77.50
CA CYS A 1003 -16.62 -7.34 -77.83
C CYS A 1003 -16.89 -7.58 -79.34
N PRO A 1004 -16.33 -8.64 -79.95
CA PRO A 1004 -16.54 -8.97 -81.36
C PRO A 1004 -17.69 -9.97 -81.59
N THR A 1005 -18.89 -9.45 -81.88
CA THR A 1005 -20.05 -10.16 -82.49
C THR A 1005 -20.78 -11.24 -81.67
N ALA A 1006 -22.02 -11.54 -82.08
CA ALA A 1006 -23.05 -12.19 -81.27
C ALA A 1006 -23.01 -13.73 -81.23
N ALA A 1007 -21.83 -14.33 -81.02
CA ALA A 1007 -21.66 -15.78 -80.95
C ALA A 1007 -20.74 -16.28 -79.81
N ALA A 1008 -20.30 -15.41 -78.90
CA ALA A 1008 -19.49 -15.76 -77.74
C ALA A 1008 -20.34 -16.41 -76.62
N GLY A 1009 -20.81 -17.64 -76.84
CA GLY A 1009 -21.62 -18.40 -75.89
C GLY A 1009 -20.81 -19.45 -75.12
N ARG A 1010 -20.63 -19.21 -73.80
CA ARG A 1010 -19.89 -20.01 -72.80
C ARG A 1010 -18.36 -19.83 -72.81
N GLN A 1011 -17.79 -19.88 -71.60
CA GLN A 1011 -16.36 -19.83 -71.25
C GLN A 1011 -15.56 -18.55 -71.62
N SER A 1012 -16.01 -17.40 -71.10
CA SER A 1012 -15.15 -16.41 -70.43
C SER A 1012 -16.02 -15.41 -69.66
N GLY A 1013 -15.51 -14.85 -68.56
CA GLY A 1013 -16.24 -13.87 -67.74
C GLY A 1013 -16.40 -12.51 -68.45
N GLY A 1014 -17.53 -11.85 -68.23
CA GLY A 1014 -17.80 -10.52 -68.79
C GLY A 1014 -19.16 -9.97 -68.32
N TRP A 1015 -19.12 -9.01 -67.40
CA TRP A 1015 -20.31 -8.33 -66.85
C TRP A 1015 -20.91 -7.35 -67.87
N GLN A 1016 -22.23 -7.13 -67.87
CA GLN A 1016 -22.86 -5.99 -68.57
C GLN A 1016 -24.01 -5.38 -67.76
N GLY A 1017 -23.72 -4.24 -67.14
CA GLY A 1017 -24.70 -3.24 -66.72
C GLY A 1017 -24.32 -1.89 -67.33
N GLY A 1018 -25.31 -1.12 -67.79
CA GLY A 1018 -25.08 0.21 -68.40
C GLY A 1018 -26.05 0.49 -69.55
N GLY A 1019 -26.99 1.41 -69.33
CA GLY A 1019 -28.07 1.69 -70.30
C GLY A 1019 -28.54 3.14 -70.33
N ALA A 1020 -29.64 3.37 -71.03
CA ALA A 1020 -30.41 4.60 -71.09
C ALA A 1020 -31.86 4.23 -71.49
N ALA A 1021 -32.94 4.87 -71.04
CA ALA A 1021 -33.11 6.07 -70.21
C ALA A 1021 -34.42 5.89 -69.38
N PRO A 1022 -34.72 6.68 -68.32
CA PRO A 1022 -34.08 7.93 -67.89
C PRO A 1022 -33.14 7.77 -66.69
N CYS A 1023 -32.01 8.47 -66.73
CA CYS A 1023 -31.00 8.50 -65.66
C CYS A 1023 -31.18 9.76 -64.79
N ALA A 1024 -30.87 9.68 -63.49
CA ALA A 1024 -30.71 10.86 -62.62
C ALA A 1024 -29.80 10.54 -61.42
N GLY A 1025 -28.68 11.29 -61.28
CA GLY A 1025 -27.74 11.19 -60.15
C GLY A 1025 -26.85 9.92 -60.16
N GLY A 1026 -25.53 9.98 -60.35
CA GLY A 1026 -24.70 11.11 -60.75
C GLY A 1026 -24.02 11.85 -59.59
N PHE A 1027 -22.78 11.49 -59.31
CA PHE A 1027 -21.72 12.40 -58.87
C PHE A 1027 -20.47 12.17 -59.72
N ALA A 1028 -19.69 13.22 -59.93
CA ALA A 1028 -18.36 13.17 -60.52
C ALA A 1028 -17.31 13.40 -59.43
N SER A 1029 -16.07 13.06 -59.75
CA SER A 1029 -14.87 13.64 -59.13
C SER A 1029 -14.73 15.13 -59.48
#